data_AF-A0A1L9TL99-F1
#
_entry.id   AF-A0A1L9TL99-F1
#
_cell.length_a   1.000
_cell.length_b   1.000
_cell.length_c   1.000
_cell.angle_alpha   90.00
_cell.angle_beta   90.00
_cell.angle_gamma   90.00
#
_symmetry.space_group_name_H-M   'P 1'
#
loop_
_entity.id
_entity.type
_entity.pdbx_description
1 polymer ?
#
loop_
_entity_poly.entity_id
_entity_poly.type
_entity_poly.pdbx_seq_one_letter_code
_entity_poly.pdbx_strand_id
1 'polypeptide(L)'
;MVSTRHHPREYQSPSVTKASTPSSSSENNGASSKKWVHTPTTIVTLWLLFSIPLVLWDAAYVLLRPHSMSGGKWHALWSGYAWYGNVDYIYGWPAYNANNGFTAAQTIMNLVETGGYLYYLYVVYAHGAPARRSSKSSRGSESTLSWLLAADKVVAGRVGATALLAAFSSSVATVSKTLLYCKWLQEYFSNFENIGHNEFWPLVAWVILNGLWIVVPAWNLHVLGEEIVSSLTNAGPRSRGRPKAHIKPNHTMTSKEKRIAIIGAGAAGMSCASTLAKHPQKFNITLIDSAAQTGGQATSLDLDASKHGASWLNDGVQGGSSIFKHTFKFFHEQGHRAHEVKLQVSFGKGRDGFFTNVFPAPLVDRFRGEIAKFGRVLKIIKYGFPVFGILPIRVILRLFRFSTEFGNRMLLPLVALFLGTGNQTPNVAAGLLERLFGDPEMRLWLFDEEGLVSGLPVMYTFPRLGEFYADWRRDLEGEEKGVRVLLGTEVGVLRRDGDGVVLAMHRQDGQQVEEKFDEMVLCTPADESLKILGRHATWKEKWVLGGVKFFDDVTITHGDAEYFNSVFETRARDELCAAPTTTEREEQLAFARASSTCEEDGWTGFNPMYFTHSYASEQDKIEMGFDCSNYQHQFRESVGVGNRPYPPDRHVYQTIFLDKQRQDLWTWDAIDKNKIIGKKWWHQFGHRWQHYLRVLPGMIFINGKNRTFFAGAWTLVNMHEIACVSGIAAAYRLGANYDEFDDFATGLFSKYLLACHGVRYKGEDKKRT
;
A
#
# COMPACT_ATOMS: atom_id res chain seq x y z
N MET A 1 40.65 68.98 2.12
CA MET A 1 40.44 69.77 3.35
C MET A 1 40.05 68.81 4.46
N VAL A 2 40.82 68.80 5.56
CA VAL A 2 40.41 68.56 6.97
C VAL A 2 39.62 67.26 7.25
N SER A 3 39.97 66.34 8.15
CA SER A 3 40.97 66.26 9.22
C SER A 3 41.02 64.80 9.69
N THR A 4 42.21 64.44 10.15
CA THR A 4 42.61 63.27 10.93
C THR A 4 41.85 63.10 12.25
N ARG A 5 41.95 61.88 12.84
CA ARG A 5 42.21 61.52 14.27
C ARG A 5 41.70 60.07 14.51
N HIS A 6 42.33 59.14 15.20
CA HIS A 6 43.60 59.07 15.94
C HIS A 6 43.98 57.59 16.14
N HIS A 7 45.26 57.27 15.95
CA HIS A 7 45.97 56.15 16.59
C HIS A 7 46.06 56.36 18.12
N PRO A 8 46.34 55.30 18.91
CA PRO A 8 47.75 55.04 19.26
C PRO A 8 48.19 53.60 19.01
N ARG A 9 49.46 53.50 18.67
CA ARG A 9 50.29 52.29 18.57
C ARG A 9 50.61 51.79 19.98
N GLU A 10 50.81 50.49 20.12
CA GLU A 10 52.08 50.00 20.65
C GLU A 10 52.47 48.71 19.91
N TYR A 11 53.73 48.70 19.50
CA TYR A 11 54.37 47.77 18.57
C TYR A 11 55.35 46.93 19.38
N GLN A 12 55.38 45.62 19.18
CA GLN A 12 56.61 44.83 19.34
C GLN A 12 56.73 43.83 18.18
N SER A 13 57.83 43.98 17.43
CA SER A 13 58.38 43.09 16.39
C SER A 13 59.05 41.86 17.05
N PRO A 14 59.39 40.72 16.37
CA PRO A 14 60.02 40.70 15.04
C PRO A 14 59.81 39.47 14.09
N SER A 15 60.17 39.73 12.83
CA SER A 15 60.93 38.93 11.84
C SER A 15 60.47 37.59 11.22
N VAL A 16 60.02 37.70 9.96
CA VAL A 16 60.45 37.09 8.66
C VAL A 16 60.68 35.56 8.46
N THR A 17 59.97 35.05 7.43
CA THR A 17 60.28 33.97 6.44
C THR A 17 60.28 32.51 6.91
N LYS A 18 59.79 31.50 6.17
CA LYS A 18 59.76 31.25 4.71
C LYS A 18 58.67 30.19 4.41
N ALA A 19 58.04 30.27 3.25
CA ALA A 19 57.17 29.21 2.72
C ALA A 19 57.98 28.11 2.02
N SER A 20 57.58 26.84 2.18
CA SER A 20 57.90 25.75 1.25
C SER A 20 56.95 24.55 1.40
N THR A 21 56.20 24.29 0.32
CA THR A 21 55.82 23.01 -0.32
C THR A 21 55.32 21.82 0.54
N PRO A 22 54.15 21.21 0.22
CA PRO A 22 53.66 20.03 0.94
C PRO A 22 54.38 18.77 0.47
N SER A 23 55.01 18.08 1.42
CA SER A 23 55.62 16.77 1.26
C SER A 23 54.58 15.66 1.31
N SER A 24 54.79 14.67 0.44
CA SER A 24 54.14 13.37 0.44
C SER A 24 54.38 12.63 1.76
N SER A 25 53.30 12.19 2.42
CA SER A 25 53.37 11.26 3.53
C SER A 25 52.79 9.91 3.12
N SER A 26 53.72 8.98 3.03
CA SER A 26 53.59 7.54 2.80
C SER A 26 52.61 6.87 3.75
N GLU A 27 51.75 6.04 3.17
CA GLU A 27 50.91 5.06 3.86
C GLU A 27 51.79 4.08 4.65
N ASN A 28 51.60 4.08 5.98
CA ASN A 28 52.15 3.03 6.83
C ASN A 28 51.13 1.88 6.92
N ASN A 29 51.45 0.79 6.24
CA ASN A 29 50.74 -0.49 6.27
C ASN A 29 50.71 -1.07 7.70
N GLY A 30 49.62 -0.82 8.42
CA GLY A 30 49.23 -1.57 9.62
C GLY A 30 48.00 -2.43 9.32
N ALA A 31 48.21 -3.70 8.96
CA ALA A 31 47.14 -4.68 8.82
C ALA A 31 46.47 -4.93 10.18
N SER A 32 45.50 -4.09 10.55
CA SER A 32 44.56 -4.44 11.61
C SER A 32 43.61 -5.49 11.04
N SER A 33 43.70 -6.73 11.53
CA SER A 33 42.62 -7.69 11.34
C SER A 33 41.34 -7.02 11.85
N LYS A 34 40.38 -6.72 10.96
CA LYS A 34 39.06 -6.21 11.36
C LYS A 34 38.44 -7.24 12.31
N LYS A 35 38.61 -7.03 13.62
CA LYS A 35 37.97 -7.86 14.63
C LYS A 35 36.49 -7.56 14.55
N TRP A 36 35.70 -8.63 14.35
CA TRP A 36 34.25 -8.55 14.35
C TRP A 36 33.73 -7.88 15.63
N VAL A 37 32.64 -7.13 15.53
CA VAL A 37 32.11 -6.28 16.60
C VAL A 37 30.60 -6.46 16.67
N HIS A 38 30.09 -6.71 17.87
CA HIS A 38 28.67 -6.65 18.20
C HIS A 38 28.31 -5.28 18.75
N THR A 39 27.19 -4.71 18.30
CA THR A 39 26.64 -3.45 18.81
C THR A 39 25.27 -3.70 19.43
N PRO A 40 25.17 -3.76 20.78
CA PRO A 40 23.89 -3.94 21.46
C PRO A 40 22.93 -2.78 21.15
N THR A 41 21.69 -3.11 20.77
CA THR A 41 20.65 -2.09 20.52
C THR A 41 20.02 -1.62 21.83
N THR A 42 19.79 -0.32 21.99
CA THR A 42 19.15 0.26 23.19
C THR A 42 17.78 -0.36 23.50
N ILE A 43 17.01 -0.69 22.45
CA ILE A 43 15.68 -1.31 22.57
C ILE A 43 15.78 -2.72 23.16
N VAL A 44 16.77 -3.52 22.74
CA VAL A 44 16.99 -4.88 23.27
C VAL A 44 17.35 -4.78 24.75
N THR A 45 18.26 -3.87 25.12
CA THR A 45 18.67 -3.68 26.52
C THR A 45 17.50 -3.24 27.39
N LEU A 46 16.69 -2.28 26.94
CA LEU A 46 15.49 -1.82 27.67
C LEU A 46 14.47 -2.95 27.85
N TRP A 47 14.23 -3.74 26.80
CA TRP A 47 13.34 -4.88 26.87
C TRP A 47 13.85 -5.93 27.85
N LEU A 48 15.14 -6.24 27.86
CA LEU A 48 15.72 -7.22 28.80
C LEU A 48 15.65 -6.73 30.25
N LEU A 49 15.90 -5.44 30.49
CA LEU A 49 15.78 -4.84 31.83
C LEU A 49 14.34 -4.87 32.36
N PHE A 50 13.34 -4.77 31.49
CA PHE A 50 11.93 -4.90 31.87
C PHE A 50 11.48 -6.36 32.00
N SER A 51 11.85 -7.21 31.04
CA SER A 51 11.35 -8.59 30.94
C SER A 51 11.95 -9.53 31.98
N ILE A 52 13.23 -9.39 32.32
CA ILE A 52 13.90 -10.29 33.28
C ILE A 52 13.25 -10.24 34.67
N PRO A 53 13.04 -9.06 35.30
CA PRO A 53 12.36 -9.00 36.59
C PRO A 53 10.93 -9.57 36.55
N LEU A 54 10.21 -9.32 35.46
CA LEU A 54 8.83 -9.78 35.30
C LEU A 54 8.74 -11.30 35.11
N VAL A 55 9.67 -11.90 34.36
CA VAL A 55 9.75 -13.37 34.18
C VAL A 55 10.19 -14.06 35.46
N LEU A 56 11.14 -13.49 36.22
CA LEU A 56 11.54 -14.02 37.52
C LEU A 56 10.40 -13.94 38.53
N TRP A 57 9.61 -12.87 38.49
CA TRP A 57 8.41 -12.71 39.30
C TRP A 57 7.32 -13.74 38.98
N ASP A 58 7.08 -14.00 37.69
CA ASP A 58 6.19 -15.07 37.21
C ASP A 58 6.72 -16.46 37.61
N ALA A 59 8.01 -16.71 37.44
CA ALA A 59 8.63 -17.98 37.81
C ALA A 59 8.50 -18.26 39.32
N ALA A 60 8.70 -17.26 40.16
CA ALA A 60 8.49 -17.36 41.60
C ALA A 60 7.02 -17.65 41.94
N TYR A 61 6.06 -17.07 41.22
CA TYR A 61 4.63 -17.40 41.38
C TYR A 61 4.36 -18.88 41.14
N VAL A 62 4.87 -19.46 40.05
CA VAL A 62 4.60 -20.86 39.66
C VAL A 62 5.32 -21.85 40.57
N LEU A 63 6.59 -21.59 40.93
CA LEU A 63 7.40 -22.50 41.75
C LEU A 63 7.00 -22.51 43.24
N LEU A 64 6.40 -21.42 43.74
CA LEU A 64 5.95 -21.32 45.15
C LEU A 64 4.48 -21.72 45.34
N ARG A 65 3.83 -22.33 44.34
CA ARG A 65 2.47 -22.87 44.50
C ARG A 65 2.49 -24.01 45.54
N PRO A 66 1.52 -24.06 46.47
CA PRO A 66 0.28 -23.28 46.53
C PRO A 66 0.38 -22.00 47.37
N HIS A 67 1.52 -21.69 47.99
CA HIS A 67 1.67 -20.55 48.91
C HIS A 67 1.56 -19.17 48.24
N SER A 68 1.77 -19.10 46.93
CA SER A 68 1.61 -17.93 46.07
C SER A 68 0.18 -17.75 45.51
N MET A 69 -0.64 -18.81 45.50
CA MET A 69 -2.01 -18.80 44.95
C MET A 69 -3.02 -18.17 45.92
N SER A 70 -4.24 -17.86 45.45
CA SER A 70 -5.27 -17.20 46.26
C SER A 70 -5.56 -17.97 47.55
N GLY A 71 -5.33 -17.34 48.71
CA GLY A 71 -5.46 -17.97 50.03
C GLY A 71 -4.14 -18.50 50.63
N GLY A 72 -3.03 -18.42 49.89
CA GLY A 72 -1.69 -18.75 50.38
C GLY A 72 -1.03 -17.62 51.19
N LYS A 73 -0.08 -17.98 52.06
CA LYS A 73 0.61 -17.04 52.98
C LYS A 73 1.31 -15.87 52.27
N TRP A 74 1.72 -16.04 51.01
CA TRP A 74 2.51 -15.07 50.25
C TRP A 74 1.71 -14.43 49.10
N HIS A 75 0.41 -14.72 49.02
CA HIS A 75 -0.46 -14.27 47.93
C HIS A 75 -0.54 -12.75 47.79
N ALA A 76 -0.38 -12.00 48.89
CA ALA A 76 -0.43 -10.54 48.87
C ALA A 76 0.53 -9.91 47.86
N LEU A 77 1.68 -10.55 47.60
CA LEU A 77 2.63 -10.11 46.59
C LEU A 77 2.09 -10.36 45.17
N TRP A 78 1.43 -11.49 44.92
CA TRP A 78 0.90 -11.88 43.60
C TRP A 78 -0.62 -11.67 43.44
N SER A 79 -1.19 -10.65 44.08
CA SER A 79 -2.64 -10.38 44.07
C SER A 79 -3.23 -10.24 42.65
N GLY A 80 -2.46 -9.70 41.69
CA GLY A 80 -2.86 -9.61 40.28
C GLY A 80 -3.02 -10.97 39.56
N TYR A 81 -2.33 -12.02 40.03
CA TYR A 81 -2.48 -13.37 39.49
C TYR A 81 -3.79 -14.05 39.91
N ALA A 82 -4.52 -13.52 40.90
CA ALA A 82 -5.87 -14.01 41.21
C ALA A 82 -6.84 -13.77 40.05
N TRP A 83 -6.75 -12.59 39.40
CA TRP A 83 -7.51 -12.31 38.18
C TRP A 83 -6.98 -13.14 37.01
N TYR A 84 -5.66 -13.17 36.80
CA TYR A 84 -5.07 -13.90 35.68
C TYR A 84 -5.34 -15.41 35.74
N GLY A 85 -5.31 -16.04 36.92
CA GLY A 85 -5.64 -17.45 37.09
C GLY A 85 -7.13 -17.80 36.94
N ASN A 86 -8.02 -16.80 36.97
CA ASN A 86 -9.43 -16.97 36.59
C ASN A 86 -9.64 -16.85 35.08
N VAL A 87 -8.80 -16.05 34.41
CA VAL A 87 -8.82 -15.90 32.95
C VAL A 87 -8.14 -17.09 32.27
N ASP A 88 -7.01 -17.55 32.78
CA ASP A 88 -6.32 -18.72 32.26
C ASP A 88 -6.20 -19.79 33.34
N TYR A 89 -7.00 -20.86 33.19
CA TYR A 89 -7.05 -21.96 34.15
C TYR A 89 -5.74 -22.73 34.27
N ILE A 90 -4.82 -22.59 33.32
CA ILE A 90 -3.49 -23.18 33.41
C ILE A 90 -2.64 -22.51 34.53
N TYR A 91 -2.93 -21.24 34.85
CA TYR A 91 -2.32 -20.50 35.95
C TYR A 91 -3.15 -20.54 37.26
N GLY A 92 -4.34 -21.11 37.21
CA GLY A 92 -5.30 -21.18 38.32
C GLY A 92 -5.31 -22.52 39.07
N TRP A 93 -6.25 -22.64 40.02
CA TRP A 93 -6.53 -23.86 40.77
C TRP A 93 -6.87 -25.10 39.92
N PRO A 94 -7.58 -24.98 38.78
CA PRO A 94 -7.92 -26.15 37.97
C PRO A 94 -6.69 -26.94 37.50
N ALA A 95 -5.65 -26.27 37.00
CA ALA A 95 -4.44 -26.95 36.55
C ALA A 95 -3.57 -27.49 37.69
N TYR A 96 -3.56 -26.82 38.85
CA TYR A 96 -2.86 -27.30 40.04
C TYR A 96 -3.50 -28.57 40.60
N ASN A 97 -4.83 -28.59 40.73
CA ASN A 97 -5.58 -29.75 41.21
C ASN A 97 -5.54 -30.93 40.22
N ALA A 98 -5.40 -30.65 38.93
CA ALA A 98 -5.22 -31.66 37.88
C ALA A 98 -3.78 -32.22 37.82
N ASN A 99 -2.85 -31.79 38.68
CA ASN A 99 -1.42 -32.14 38.63
C ASN A 99 -0.78 -31.91 37.25
N ASN A 100 -1.17 -30.83 36.57
CA ASN A 100 -0.65 -30.52 35.24
C ASN A 100 0.77 -29.92 35.33
N GLY A 101 1.79 -30.72 35.00
CA GLY A 101 3.20 -30.34 35.05
C GLY A 101 3.66 -29.36 33.95
N PHE A 102 2.80 -28.98 33.01
CA PHE A 102 3.16 -28.15 31.86
C PHE A 102 3.64 -26.75 32.26
N THR A 103 2.94 -26.08 33.18
CA THR A 103 3.33 -24.74 33.63
C THR A 103 4.66 -24.72 34.37
N ALA A 104 4.92 -25.72 35.21
CA ALA A 104 6.20 -25.87 35.89
C ALA A 104 7.34 -26.13 34.89
N ALA A 105 7.14 -27.00 33.89
CA ALA A 105 8.12 -27.27 32.85
C ALA A 105 8.45 -26.01 32.02
N GLN A 106 7.43 -25.22 31.67
CA GLN A 106 7.59 -23.92 31.03
C GLN A 106 8.41 -22.96 31.90
N THR A 107 8.10 -22.87 33.20
CA THR A 107 8.84 -22.01 34.13
C THR A 107 10.32 -22.38 34.18
N ILE A 108 10.68 -23.67 34.14
CA ILE A 108 12.09 -24.09 34.06
C ILE A 108 12.75 -23.61 32.76
N MET A 109 12.05 -23.68 31.61
CA MET A 109 12.56 -23.12 30.36
C MET A 109 12.72 -21.59 30.43
N ASN A 110 11.80 -20.89 31.09
CA ASN A 110 11.91 -19.44 31.34
C ASN A 110 13.20 -19.11 32.11
N LEU A 111 13.55 -19.90 33.13
CA LEU A 111 14.78 -19.68 33.91
C LEU A 111 16.05 -19.89 33.08
N VAL A 112 16.09 -20.92 32.23
CA VAL A 112 17.24 -21.18 31.34
C VAL A 112 17.44 -20.02 30.36
N GLU A 113 16.35 -19.53 29.77
CA GLU A 113 16.35 -18.36 28.88
C GLU A 113 16.78 -17.08 29.59
N THR A 114 16.23 -16.82 30.79
CA THR A 114 16.63 -15.68 31.62
C THR A 114 18.11 -15.74 31.96
N GLY A 115 18.67 -16.94 32.20
CA GLY A 115 20.11 -17.14 32.37
C GLY A 115 20.92 -16.71 31.13
N GLY A 116 20.45 -17.04 29.93
CA GLY A 116 21.06 -16.60 28.67
C GLY A 116 21.02 -15.07 28.48
N TYR A 117 19.92 -14.42 28.84
CA TYR A 117 19.81 -12.96 28.79
C TYR A 117 20.63 -12.24 29.86
N LEU A 118 20.71 -12.79 31.07
CA LEU A 118 21.58 -12.28 32.13
C LEU A 118 23.06 -12.40 31.73
N TYR A 119 23.45 -13.51 31.10
CA TYR A 119 24.80 -13.67 30.54
C TYR A 119 25.07 -12.61 29.46
N TYR A 120 24.13 -12.38 28.55
CA TYR A 120 24.26 -11.35 27.52
C TYR A 120 24.43 -9.95 28.14
N LEU A 121 23.57 -9.55 29.09
CA LEU A 121 23.68 -8.26 29.78
C LEU A 121 24.98 -8.14 30.57
N TYR A 122 25.44 -9.22 31.20
CA TYR A 122 26.73 -9.25 31.89
C TYR A 122 27.90 -9.05 30.92
N VAL A 123 27.88 -9.69 29.75
CA VAL A 123 28.94 -9.51 28.74
C VAL A 123 28.94 -8.08 28.20
N VAL A 124 27.77 -7.51 27.91
CA VAL A 124 27.62 -6.10 27.51
C VAL A 124 28.10 -5.16 28.60
N TYR A 125 27.88 -5.51 29.88
CA TYR A 125 28.33 -4.73 31.03
C TYR A 125 29.83 -4.82 31.31
N ALA A 126 30.41 -6.02 31.25
CA ALA A 126 31.80 -6.25 31.58
C ALA A 126 32.77 -5.90 30.43
N HIS A 127 32.33 -6.08 29.17
CA HIS A 127 33.20 -6.00 27.99
C HIS A 127 32.78 -4.92 26.97
N GLY A 128 31.77 -4.11 27.26
CA GLY A 128 31.35 -3.00 26.40
C GLY A 128 32.37 -1.86 26.39
N ALA A 129 32.90 -1.52 25.21
CA ALA A 129 33.78 -0.36 24.99
C ALA A 129 33.07 0.73 24.17
N PRO A 130 33.30 2.03 24.44
CA PRO A 130 32.73 3.11 23.64
C PRO A 130 33.30 3.13 22.21
N ALA A 131 32.44 3.27 21.20
CA ALA A 131 32.80 3.18 19.78
C ALA A 131 33.68 4.34 19.27
N ARG A 132 33.81 5.45 20.03
CA ARG A 132 34.55 6.66 19.63
C ARG A 132 35.51 7.10 20.74
N ARG A 133 36.82 7.21 20.44
CA ARG A 133 37.79 7.90 21.30
C ARG A 133 37.50 9.40 21.29
N SER A 134 36.54 9.84 22.10
CA SER A 134 36.26 11.25 22.36
C SER A 134 36.04 11.42 23.86
N SER A 135 36.92 12.23 24.46
CA SER A 135 36.88 12.81 25.81
C SER A 135 36.45 11.93 27.00
N LYS A 136 37.41 11.67 27.90
CA LYS A 136 37.25 11.40 29.35
C LYS A 136 35.78 11.30 29.83
N SER A 137 35.18 10.13 29.68
CA SER A 137 34.15 9.65 30.60
C SER A 137 34.85 8.59 31.46
N SER A 138 35.41 9.05 32.58
CA SER A 138 35.93 8.16 33.61
C SER A 138 34.77 7.38 34.21
N ARG A 139 35.02 6.10 34.51
CA ARG A 139 34.15 5.08 35.12
C ARG A 139 33.65 5.43 36.54
N GLY A 140 33.58 6.71 36.91
CA GLY A 140 33.13 7.20 38.20
C GLY A 140 32.08 8.28 38.01
N SER A 141 30.88 8.04 38.53
CA SER A 141 29.73 8.98 38.61
C SER A 141 28.71 8.97 37.46
N GLU A 142 28.30 7.80 36.97
CA GLU A 142 27.00 7.64 36.28
C GLU A 142 26.23 6.47 36.89
N SER A 143 24.89 6.56 36.99
CA SER A 143 24.07 5.46 37.51
C SER A 143 24.23 4.21 36.64
N THR A 144 24.20 3.02 37.23
CA THR A 144 24.32 1.74 36.52
C THR A 144 23.37 1.64 35.31
N LEU A 145 22.19 2.24 35.43
CA LEU A 145 21.17 2.35 34.38
C LEU A 145 21.59 3.31 33.25
N SER A 146 22.07 4.50 33.58
CA SER A 146 22.57 5.49 32.61
C SER A 146 23.73 4.93 31.79
N TRP A 147 24.64 4.22 32.45
CA TRP A 147 25.76 3.57 31.79
C TRP A 147 25.30 2.44 30.87
N LEU A 148 24.35 1.59 31.28
CA LEU A 148 23.79 0.52 30.42
C LEU A 148 23.05 1.04 29.17
N LEU A 149 22.52 2.26 29.23
CA LEU A 149 21.74 2.90 28.15
C LEU A 149 22.55 3.82 27.22
N ALA A 150 23.84 4.06 27.49
CA ALA A 150 24.70 4.88 26.65
C ALA A 150 24.86 4.30 25.23
N ALA A 151 24.63 5.12 24.21
CA ALA A 151 24.25 4.71 22.85
C ALA A 151 25.35 4.12 21.95
N ASP A 152 26.61 4.02 22.39
CA ASP A 152 27.74 3.67 21.53
C ASP A 152 28.62 2.55 22.11
N LYS A 153 28.03 1.43 22.51
CA LYS A 153 28.80 0.27 23.02
C LYS A 153 29.09 -0.76 21.95
N VAL A 154 30.33 -1.21 21.94
CA VAL A 154 30.84 -2.21 21.02
C VAL A 154 31.53 -3.31 21.82
N VAL A 155 31.14 -4.57 21.58
CA VAL A 155 31.82 -5.76 22.12
C VAL A 155 32.53 -6.48 20.99
N ALA A 156 33.86 -6.44 21.00
CA ALA A 156 34.68 -7.00 19.93
C ALA A 156 35.04 -8.48 20.14
N GLY A 157 35.18 -9.22 19.04
CA GLY A 157 35.76 -10.56 18.97
C GLY A 157 34.81 -11.70 19.37
N ARG A 158 35.39 -12.84 19.77
CA ARG A 158 34.67 -14.08 20.13
C ARG A 158 33.69 -13.89 21.29
N VAL A 159 33.99 -12.95 22.18
CA VAL A 159 33.14 -12.62 23.34
C VAL A 159 31.84 -11.93 22.90
N GLY A 160 31.89 -11.00 21.95
CA GLY A 160 30.67 -10.43 21.37
C GLY A 160 29.87 -11.46 20.58
N ALA A 161 30.54 -12.37 19.86
CA ALA A 161 29.88 -13.36 19.03
C ALA A 161 29.14 -14.42 19.88
N THR A 162 29.72 -14.79 21.03
CA THR A 162 29.09 -15.70 21.99
C THR A 162 27.92 -15.02 22.71
N ALA A 163 28.03 -13.73 23.03
CA ALA A 163 26.91 -12.95 23.57
C ALA A 163 25.75 -12.83 22.57
N LEU A 164 26.05 -12.47 21.32
CA LEU A 164 25.06 -12.40 20.24
C LEU A 164 24.35 -13.75 20.05
N LEU A 165 25.10 -14.86 20.02
CA LEU A 165 24.53 -16.19 19.89
C LEU A 165 23.67 -16.58 21.09
N ALA A 166 24.08 -16.22 22.32
CA ALA A 166 23.31 -16.48 23.54
C ALA A 166 21.99 -15.70 23.53
N ALA A 167 22.00 -14.42 23.16
CA ALA A 167 20.79 -13.60 23.04
C ALA A 167 19.87 -14.12 21.94
N PHE A 168 20.41 -14.45 20.76
CA PHE A 168 19.64 -15.03 19.65
C PHE A 168 18.98 -16.36 20.05
N SER A 169 19.73 -17.28 20.66
CA SER A 169 19.21 -18.58 21.09
C SER A 169 18.13 -18.43 22.16
N SER A 170 18.32 -17.50 23.09
CA SER A 170 17.34 -17.17 24.12
C SER A 170 16.07 -16.59 23.50
N SER A 171 16.17 -15.72 22.49
CA SER A 171 15.01 -15.18 21.76
C SER A 171 14.27 -16.23 20.93
N VAL A 172 14.97 -17.20 20.33
CA VAL A 172 14.32 -18.36 19.68
C VAL A 172 13.53 -19.17 20.69
N ALA A 173 14.11 -19.44 21.87
CA ALA A 173 13.41 -20.13 22.95
C ALA A 173 12.17 -19.35 23.42
N THR A 174 12.29 -18.02 23.59
CA THR A 174 11.15 -17.15 23.96
C THR A 174 10.03 -17.25 22.94
N VAL A 175 10.32 -17.13 21.65
CA VAL A 175 9.29 -17.17 20.60
C VAL A 175 8.68 -18.57 20.51
N SER A 176 9.51 -19.62 20.55
CA SER A 176 9.03 -21.01 20.40
C SER A 176 8.12 -21.41 21.55
N LYS A 177 8.51 -21.15 22.80
CA LYS A 177 7.67 -21.44 23.98
C LYS A 177 6.39 -20.60 23.96
N THR A 178 6.49 -19.33 23.58
CA THR A 178 5.34 -18.42 23.54
C THR A 178 4.40 -18.77 22.40
N LEU A 179 4.87 -19.38 21.31
CA LEU A 179 4.00 -19.91 20.25
C LEU A 179 3.32 -21.22 20.64
N LEU A 180 4.01 -22.10 21.37
CA LEU A 180 3.41 -23.32 21.93
C LEU A 180 2.26 -22.99 22.88
N TYR A 181 2.43 -21.95 23.68
CA TYR A 181 1.45 -21.47 24.67
C TYR A 181 0.41 -20.49 24.08
N CYS A 182 0.86 -19.46 23.36
CA CYS A 182 0.07 -18.32 22.90
C CYS A 182 0.00 -18.28 21.36
N LYS A 183 -0.61 -19.30 20.78
CA LYS A 183 -1.53 -19.20 19.63
C LYS A 183 -1.93 -20.59 19.20
N TRP A 184 -3.16 -20.95 19.53
CA TRP A 184 -3.89 -22.09 19.03
C TRP A 184 -3.27 -23.43 19.39
N LEU A 185 -1.99 -23.78 19.20
CA LEU A 185 -1.53 -25.17 19.36
C LEU A 185 -2.03 -25.88 20.64
N GLN A 186 -1.70 -25.39 21.85
CA GLN A 186 -2.23 -26.02 23.07
C GLN A 186 -3.76 -25.92 23.17
N GLU A 187 -4.36 -24.73 23.10
CA GLU A 187 -5.83 -24.58 23.21
C GLU A 187 -6.61 -25.26 22.06
N TYR A 188 -6.03 -25.41 20.89
CA TYR A 188 -6.58 -26.06 19.71
C TYR A 188 -6.53 -27.58 19.86
N PHE A 189 -5.42 -28.11 20.41
CA PHE A 189 -5.35 -29.53 20.77
C PHE A 189 -6.13 -29.85 22.07
N SER A 190 -6.44 -28.84 22.89
CA SER A 190 -7.23 -28.95 24.12
C SER A 190 -8.65 -28.38 23.98
N ASN A 191 -9.17 -28.16 22.77
CA ASN A 191 -10.53 -27.64 22.51
C ASN A 191 -10.97 -26.40 23.33
N PHE A 192 -10.06 -25.48 23.61
CA PHE A 192 -10.27 -24.23 24.36
C PHE A 192 -10.70 -24.43 25.82
N GLU A 193 -10.34 -25.55 26.43
CA GLU A 193 -10.73 -25.88 27.81
C GLU A 193 -10.23 -24.86 28.85
N ASN A 194 -9.11 -24.17 28.63
CA ASN A 194 -8.54 -23.27 29.66
C ASN A 194 -8.92 -21.81 29.51
N ILE A 195 -9.41 -21.39 28.33
CA ILE A 195 -9.74 -19.98 28.04
C ILE A 195 -11.14 -19.77 27.46
N GLY A 196 -11.81 -20.84 27.01
CA GLY A 196 -13.10 -20.79 26.31
C GLY A 196 -14.27 -20.35 27.18
N HIS A 197 -14.09 -20.30 28.50
CA HIS A 197 -15.10 -19.83 29.46
C HIS A 197 -15.11 -18.30 29.66
N ASN A 198 -14.17 -17.56 29.06
CA ASN A 198 -14.03 -16.12 29.28
C ASN A 198 -14.96 -15.27 28.41
N GLU A 199 -15.42 -14.15 28.97
CA GLU A 199 -16.07 -13.09 28.22
C GLU A 199 -15.07 -12.34 27.30
N PHE A 200 -15.60 -11.55 26.35
CA PHE A 200 -14.82 -10.90 25.30
C PHE A 200 -13.67 -10.02 25.82
N TRP A 201 -13.88 -9.24 26.89
CA TRP A 201 -12.87 -8.30 27.40
C TRP A 201 -11.68 -8.97 28.10
N PRO A 202 -11.87 -9.93 29.03
CA PRO A 202 -10.76 -10.71 29.59
C PRO A 202 -9.93 -11.44 28.53
N LEU A 203 -10.59 -11.98 27.50
CA LEU A 203 -9.92 -12.65 26.39
C LEU A 203 -9.04 -11.66 25.59
N VAL A 204 -9.55 -10.46 25.29
CA VAL A 204 -8.77 -9.42 24.59
C VAL A 204 -7.57 -8.96 25.42
N ALA A 205 -7.74 -8.76 26.73
CA ALA A 205 -6.65 -8.39 27.63
C ALA A 205 -5.56 -9.48 27.68
N TRP A 206 -5.96 -10.75 27.76
CA TRP A 206 -5.04 -11.89 27.69
C TRP A 206 -4.27 -11.93 26.37
N VAL A 207 -4.93 -11.68 25.24
CA VAL A 207 -4.29 -11.61 23.91
C VAL A 207 -3.27 -10.47 23.82
N ILE A 208 -3.60 -9.28 24.34
CA ILE A 208 -2.71 -8.12 24.29
C ILE A 208 -1.47 -8.33 25.15
N LEU A 209 -1.66 -8.80 26.39
CA LEU A 209 -0.58 -9.01 27.35
C LEU A 209 0.42 -10.06 26.84
N ASN A 210 -0.08 -11.18 26.30
CA ASN A 210 0.78 -12.23 25.74
C ASN A 210 1.34 -11.86 24.35
N GLY A 211 0.63 -11.05 23.55
CA GLY A 211 1.06 -10.63 22.21
C GLY A 211 2.38 -9.83 22.22
N LEU A 212 2.63 -9.04 23.27
CA LEU A 212 3.89 -8.31 23.45
C LEU A 212 5.11 -9.24 23.53
N TRP A 213 4.95 -10.42 24.14
CA TRP A 213 5.98 -11.46 24.26
C TRP A 213 6.26 -12.23 22.96
N ILE A 214 5.49 -11.98 21.92
CA ILE A 214 5.76 -12.49 20.56
C ILE A 214 6.42 -11.40 19.73
N VAL A 215 5.81 -10.21 19.70
CA VAL A 215 6.24 -9.12 18.81
C VAL A 215 7.66 -8.67 19.13
N VAL A 216 7.98 -8.44 20.41
CA VAL A 216 9.30 -7.91 20.79
C VAL A 216 10.41 -8.97 20.62
N PRO A 217 10.25 -10.23 21.09
CA PRO A 217 11.25 -11.26 20.86
C PRO A 217 11.40 -11.66 19.38
N ALA A 218 10.34 -11.63 18.57
CA ALA A 218 10.44 -11.86 17.13
C ALA A 218 11.19 -10.73 16.40
N TRP A 219 10.98 -9.48 16.84
CA TRP A 219 11.78 -8.35 16.36
C TRP A 219 13.25 -8.47 16.77
N ASN A 220 13.54 -8.82 18.04
CA ASN A 220 14.91 -9.09 18.50
C ASN A 220 15.56 -10.21 17.68
N LEU A 221 14.83 -11.29 17.40
CA LEU A 221 15.30 -12.41 16.58
C LEU A 221 15.68 -11.95 15.17
N HIS A 222 14.88 -11.07 14.58
CA HIS A 222 15.17 -10.51 13.27
C HIS A 222 16.44 -9.65 13.28
N VAL A 223 16.57 -8.72 14.23
CA VAL A 223 17.73 -7.82 14.34
C VAL A 223 19.03 -8.59 14.60
N LEU A 224 19.03 -9.48 15.60
CA LEU A 224 20.20 -10.29 15.93
C LEU A 224 20.51 -11.31 14.81
N GLY A 225 19.48 -11.84 14.15
CA GLY A 225 19.61 -12.75 13.01
C GLY A 225 20.21 -12.07 11.77
N GLU A 226 19.79 -10.85 11.45
CA GLU A 226 20.38 -10.07 10.36
C GLU A 226 21.85 -9.76 10.63
N GLU A 227 22.21 -9.47 11.88
CA GLU A 227 23.61 -9.26 12.27
C GLU A 227 24.44 -10.54 12.07
N ILE A 228 23.92 -11.71 12.48
CA ILE A 228 24.57 -13.01 12.25
C ILE A 228 24.73 -13.29 10.76
N VAL A 229 23.68 -13.12 9.96
CA VAL A 229 23.70 -13.38 8.51
C VAL A 229 24.65 -12.42 7.78
N SER A 230 24.62 -11.13 8.11
CA SER A 230 25.56 -10.13 7.58
C SER A 230 27.00 -10.51 7.91
N SER A 231 27.24 -11.00 9.13
CA SER A 231 28.57 -11.43 9.57
C SER A 231 29.07 -12.68 8.84
N LEU A 232 28.18 -13.65 8.58
CA LEU A 232 28.49 -14.85 7.81
C LEU A 232 28.71 -14.55 6.34
N THR A 233 27.94 -13.62 5.77
CA THR A 233 28.07 -13.18 4.37
C THR A 233 29.37 -12.42 4.13
N ASN A 234 29.84 -11.68 5.14
CA ASN A 234 31.12 -10.99 5.13
C ASN A 234 32.32 -11.87 5.50
N ALA A 235 32.08 -13.05 6.10
CA ALA A 235 33.12 -14.01 6.42
C ALA A 235 33.45 -14.84 5.17
N GLY A 236 34.60 -14.55 4.54
CA GLY A 236 35.10 -15.35 3.43
C GLY A 236 35.23 -16.84 3.80
N PRO A 237 35.04 -17.77 2.84
CA PRO A 237 35.12 -19.21 3.11
C PRO A 237 36.48 -19.59 3.70
N ARG A 238 36.49 -20.44 4.72
CA ARG A 238 37.73 -21.01 5.30
C ARG A 238 38.44 -21.85 4.24
N SER A 239 39.49 -21.29 3.64
CA SER A 239 40.39 -21.98 2.72
C SER A 239 41.38 -22.89 3.48
N ARG A 240 41.35 -24.19 3.19
CA ARG A 240 42.51 -25.09 3.34
C ARG A 240 43.41 -24.87 2.12
N GLY A 241 44.69 -24.56 2.36
CA GLY A 241 45.82 -24.78 1.42
C GLY A 241 45.99 -23.81 0.24
N ARG A 242 47.19 -23.19 0.18
CA ARG A 242 47.78 -22.28 -0.84
C ARG A 242 48.05 -22.93 -2.23
N PRO A 243 48.58 -22.23 -3.29
CA PRO A 243 49.08 -20.83 -3.37
C PRO A 243 48.65 -19.95 -4.59
N LYS A 244 48.93 -18.65 -4.41
CA LYS A 244 48.93 -17.44 -5.26
C LYS A 244 48.90 -17.53 -6.81
N ALA A 245 47.99 -16.73 -7.40
CA ALA A 245 48.12 -15.84 -8.59
C ALA A 245 46.74 -15.15 -8.76
N HIS A 246 46.50 -13.96 -9.31
CA HIS A 246 47.24 -12.79 -9.79
C HIS A 246 46.21 -11.62 -9.73
N ILE A 247 46.66 -10.42 -9.39
CA ILE A 247 46.18 -9.09 -9.85
C ILE A 247 44.65 -8.82 -9.86
N LYS A 248 44.19 -7.93 -8.96
CA LYS A 248 42.96 -7.14 -9.16
C LYS A 248 43.31 -5.88 -9.95
N PRO A 249 42.57 -5.48 -10.99
CA PRO A 249 42.63 -4.11 -11.45
C PRO A 249 41.83 -3.22 -10.48
N ASN A 250 42.42 -2.08 -10.16
CA ASN A 250 41.70 -0.94 -9.60
C ASN A 250 40.63 -0.52 -10.62
N HIS A 251 39.36 -0.80 -10.31
CA HIS A 251 38.28 -0.06 -10.93
C HIS A 251 38.22 1.31 -10.24
N THR A 252 38.82 2.28 -10.91
CA THR A 252 38.26 3.63 -10.97
C THR A 252 36.74 3.52 -11.15
N MET A 253 35.96 4.06 -10.21
CA MET A 253 34.51 4.15 -10.36
C MET A 253 34.18 5.17 -11.46
N THR A 254 34.29 4.75 -12.72
CA THR A 254 33.36 5.24 -13.73
C THR A 254 32.05 4.51 -13.44
N SER A 255 31.04 5.24 -12.95
CA SER A 255 29.70 4.71 -12.71
C SER A 255 29.17 4.13 -14.02
N LYS A 256 29.27 2.81 -14.18
CA LYS A 256 28.74 2.11 -15.35
C LYS A 256 27.22 2.29 -15.38
N GLU A 257 26.70 2.75 -16.51
CA GLU A 257 25.27 2.91 -16.77
C GLU A 257 24.53 1.59 -16.47
N LYS A 258 23.49 1.63 -15.63
CA LYS A 258 22.71 0.46 -15.26
C LYS A 258 21.68 0.15 -16.33
N ARG A 259 21.63 -1.08 -16.83
CA ARG A 259 20.62 -1.51 -17.80
C ARG A 259 19.36 -1.99 -17.09
N ILE A 260 18.22 -1.35 -17.36
CA ILE A 260 16.94 -1.61 -16.70
C ILE A 260 15.91 -2.06 -17.75
N ALA A 261 15.29 -3.21 -17.49
CA ALA A 261 14.12 -3.66 -18.26
C ALA A 261 12.83 -3.30 -17.50
N ILE A 262 11.92 -2.60 -18.15
CA ILE A 262 10.58 -2.29 -17.65
C ILE A 262 9.58 -3.08 -18.49
N ILE A 263 8.78 -3.94 -17.86
CA ILE A 263 7.84 -4.83 -18.55
C ILE A 263 6.41 -4.36 -18.25
N GLY A 264 5.70 -3.97 -19.29
CA GLY A 264 4.37 -3.34 -19.28
C GLY A 264 4.47 -1.83 -19.48
N ALA A 265 3.94 -1.33 -20.59
CA ALA A 265 3.88 0.08 -21.01
C ALA A 265 2.51 0.73 -20.70
N GLY A 266 1.88 0.32 -19.59
CA GLY A 266 0.76 1.05 -18.99
C GLY A 266 1.24 2.23 -18.13
N ALA A 267 0.30 2.89 -17.42
CA ALA A 267 0.57 4.04 -16.57
C ALA A 267 1.79 3.90 -15.63
N ALA A 268 1.95 2.72 -15.00
CA ALA A 268 3.06 2.44 -14.09
C ALA A 268 4.42 2.27 -14.81
N GLY A 269 4.44 1.66 -16.00
CA GLY A 269 5.66 1.50 -16.79
C GLY A 269 6.11 2.81 -17.40
N MET A 270 5.18 3.57 -17.97
CA MET A 270 5.44 4.88 -18.56
C MET A 270 5.94 5.88 -17.50
N SER A 271 5.34 5.89 -16.30
CA SER A 271 5.82 6.75 -15.20
C SER A 271 7.21 6.33 -14.68
N CYS A 272 7.47 5.02 -14.57
CA CYS A 272 8.77 4.50 -14.19
C CYS A 272 9.86 4.88 -15.21
N ALA A 273 9.59 4.66 -16.50
CA ALA A 273 10.48 5.01 -17.59
C ALA A 273 10.77 6.51 -17.62
N SER A 274 9.73 7.35 -17.50
CA SER A 274 9.87 8.81 -17.48
C SER A 274 10.75 9.30 -16.32
N THR A 275 10.58 8.71 -15.12
CA THR A 275 11.36 9.10 -13.94
C THR A 275 12.82 8.65 -14.05
N LEU A 276 13.08 7.46 -14.59
CA LEU A 276 14.45 6.99 -14.84
C LEU A 276 15.13 7.79 -15.97
N ALA A 277 14.37 8.16 -17.01
CA ALA A 277 14.88 8.86 -18.19
C ALA A 277 15.36 10.29 -17.88
N LYS A 278 14.97 10.88 -16.74
CA LYS A 278 15.54 12.14 -16.22
C LYS A 278 17.02 12.04 -15.84
N HIS A 279 17.57 10.82 -15.78
CA HIS A 279 18.97 10.58 -15.46
C HIS A 279 19.65 9.70 -16.53
N PRO A 280 19.78 10.19 -17.78
CA PRO A 280 20.28 9.38 -18.91
C PRO A 280 21.74 8.93 -18.70
N GLN A 281 22.52 9.67 -17.91
CA GLN A 281 23.90 9.30 -17.55
C GLN A 281 23.99 8.08 -16.60
N LYS A 282 22.89 7.70 -15.94
CA LYS A 282 22.85 6.63 -14.93
C LYS A 282 22.18 5.36 -15.45
N PHE A 283 21.24 5.47 -16.39
CA PHE A 283 20.31 4.39 -16.72
C PHE A 283 20.14 4.20 -18.22
N ASN A 284 20.26 2.94 -18.65
CA ASN A 284 19.89 2.49 -19.98
C ASN A 284 18.53 1.78 -19.88
N ILE A 285 17.49 2.34 -20.48
CA ILE A 285 16.11 1.90 -20.24
C ILE A 285 15.56 1.19 -21.48
N THR A 286 15.03 -0.02 -21.27
CA THR A 286 14.22 -0.73 -22.26
C THR A 286 12.83 -0.96 -21.71
N LEU A 287 11.82 -0.36 -22.35
CA LEU A 287 10.41 -0.55 -22.02
C LEU A 287 9.82 -1.58 -22.99
N ILE A 288 9.18 -2.62 -22.47
CA ILE A 288 8.69 -3.76 -23.26
C ILE A 288 7.22 -3.97 -22.97
N ASP A 289 6.39 -4.14 -23.99
CA ASP A 289 4.98 -4.54 -23.83
C ASP A 289 4.60 -5.59 -24.88
N SER A 290 3.74 -6.53 -24.46
CA SER A 290 3.10 -7.52 -25.34
C SER A 290 2.07 -6.89 -26.29
N ALA A 291 1.43 -5.79 -25.89
CA ALA A 291 0.48 -5.07 -26.71
C ALA A 291 1.19 -4.24 -27.79
N ALA A 292 0.51 -4.01 -28.91
CA ALA A 292 1.02 -3.17 -30.01
C ALA A 292 0.93 -1.65 -29.71
N GLN A 293 0.29 -1.27 -28.61
CA GLN A 293 0.06 0.12 -28.21
C GLN A 293 0.37 0.31 -26.72
N THR A 294 0.73 1.54 -26.34
CA THR A 294 0.97 1.96 -24.95
C THR A 294 -0.35 2.32 -24.24
N GLY A 295 -0.34 2.38 -22.91
CA GLY A 295 -1.49 2.80 -22.09
C GLY A 295 -2.17 1.68 -21.31
N GLY A 296 -2.08 0.42 -21.77
CA GLY A 296 -2.66 -0.72 -21.07
C GLY A 296 -4.19 -0.63 -20.97
N GLN A 297 -4.71 -0.36 -19.77
CA GLN A 297 -6.16 -0.20 -19.54
C GLN A 297 -6.69 1.19 -19.95
N ALA A 298 -5.79 2.16 -20.16
CA ALA A 298 -6.11 3.51 -20.60
C ALA A 298 -6.14 3.59 -22.13
N THR A 299 -7.28 3.24 -22.72
CA THR A 299 -7.49 3.21 -24.18
C THR A 299 -8.61 4.15 -24.61
N SER A 300 -8.63 4.45 -25.91
CA SER A 300 -9.66 5.24 -26.57
C SER A 300 -10.19 4.49 -27.79
N LEU A 301 -11.48 4.68 -28.09
CA LEU A 301 -12.16 4.19 -29.28
C LEU A 301 -12.49 5.36 -30.20
N ASP A 302 -12.33 5.17 -31.50
CA ASP A 302 -12.79 6.11 -32.51
C ASP A 302 -14.31 6.03 -32.70
N LEU A 303 -14.93 7.19 -32.86
CA LEU A 303 -16.37 7.35 -33.06
C LEU A 303 -16.67 8.15 -34.32
N ASP A 304 -17.86 7.92 -34.87
CA ASP A 304 -18.40 8.76 -35.93
C ASP A 304 -18.98 10.06 -35.33
N ALA A 305 -18.23 11.15 -35.50
CA ALA A 305 -18.62 12.48 -35.02
C ALA A 305 -19.94 12.97 -35.63
N SER A 306 -20.28 12.56 -36.86
CA SER A 306 -21.55 12.94 -37.49
C SER A 306 -22.74 12.33 -36.74
N LYS A 307 -22.57 11.11 -36.22
CA LYS A 307 -23.61 10.38 -35.51
C LYS A 307 -23.66 10.76 -34.03
N HIS A 308 -22.52 10.82 -33.36
CA HIS A 308 -22.46 10.92 -31.89
C HIS A 308 -21.99 12.29 -31.35
N GLY A 309 -21.62 13.23 -32.24
CA GLY A 309 -21.14 14.57 -31.86
C GLY A 309 -19.64 14.64 -31.53
N ALA A 310 -18.99 13.52 -31.21
CA ALA A 310 -17.55 13.44 -30.95
C ALA A 310 -16.87 12.35 -31.78
N SER A 311 -15.59 12.56 -32.09
CA SER A 311 -14.77 11.63 -32.89
C SER A 311 -14.09 10.53 -32.07
N TRP A 312 -14.15 10.57 -30.74
CA TRP A 312 -13.51 9.59 -29.87
C TRP A 312 -14.22 9.46 -28.52
N LEU A 313 -14.05 8.31 -27.86
CA LEU A 313 -14.31 8.15 -26.42
C LEU A 313 -13.17 7.40 -25.74
N ASN A 314 -12.95 7.65 -24.45
CA ASN A 314 -12.16 6.74 -23.61
C ASN A 314 -13.04 5.58 -23.15
N ASP A 315 -12.64 4.33 -23.42
CA ASP A 315 -13.45 3.14 -23.15
C ASP A 315 -13.04 2.38 -21.89
N GLY A 316 -11.89 2.72 -21.31
CA GLY A 316 -11.39 2.16 -20.04
C GLY A 316 -11.35 3.18 -18.92
N VAL A 317 -10.16 3.75 -18.69
CA VAL A 317 -10.00 4.84 -17.73
C VAL A 317 -10.64 6.09 -18.34
N GLN A 318 -11.66 6.66 -17.70
CA GLN A 318 -12.38 7.82 -18.24
C GLN A 318 -12.06 9.12 -17.50
N GLY A 319 -11.73 9.04 -16.21
CA GLY A 319 -11.50 10.21 -15.38
C GLY A 319 -11.07 9.85 -13.96
N GLY A 320 -10.95 10.89 -13.13
CA GLY A 320 -10.53 10.78 -11.73
C GLY A 320 -10.88 12.04 -10.95
N SER A 321 -10.65 12.03 -9.63
CA SER A 321 -10.86 13.21 -8.79
C SER A 321 -9.65 14.15 -8.81
N SER A 322 -9.74 15.27 -8.11
CA SER A 322 -8.66 16.26 -7.95
C SER A 322 -7.37 15.70 -7.32
N ILE A 323 -7.41 14.49 -6.75
CA ILE A 323 -6.28 13.82 -6.11
C ILE A 323 -5.27 13.23 -7.11
N PHE A 324 -5.61 13.16 -8.40
CA PHE A 324 -4.80 12.54 -9.45
C PHE A 324 -3.65 13.47 -9.91
N LYS A 325 -2.89 14.01 -8.95
CA LYS A 325 -1.88 15.05 -9.16
C LYS A 325 -0.73 14.60 -10.06
N HIS A 326 -0.22 13.38 -9.90
CA HIS A 326 0.84 12.85 -10.76
C HIS A 326 0.32 12.58 -12.17
N THR A 327 -0.90 12.06 -12.28
CA THR A 327 -1.54 11.83 -13.57
C THR A 327 -1.70 13.15 -14.35
N PHE A 328 -2.22 14.20 -13.69
CA PHE A 328 -2.36 15.52 -14.30
C PHE A 328 -1.01 16.15 -14.66
N LYS A 329 0.01 15.96 -13.82
CA LYS A 329 1.38 16.40 -14.15
C LYS A 329 1.85 15.78 -15.47
N PHE A 330 1.70 14.47 -15.65
CA PHE A 330 2.10 13.82 -16.90
C PHE A 330 1.25 14.28 -18.09
N PHE A 331 -0.06 14.51 -17.93
CA PHE A 331 -0.86 15.12 -19.00
C PHE A 331 -0.30 16.48 -19.41
N HIS A 332 -0.03 17.36 -18.45
CA HIS A 332 0.51 18.69 -18.72
C HIS A 332 1.90 18.66 -19.37
N GLU A 333 2.78 17.75 -18.94
CA GLU A 333 4.12 17.57 -19.55
C GLU A 333 4.03 17.18 -21.03
N GLN A 334 2.98 16.47 -21.43
CA GLN A 334 2.75 16.06 -22.83
C GLN A 334 1.84 17.02 -23.60
N GLY A 335 1.46 18.17 -23.03
CA GLY A 335 0.60 19.16 -23.68
C GLY A 335 -0.90 18.87 -23.61
N HIS A 336 -1.32 17.86 -22.86
CA HIS A 336 -2.73 17.51 -22.66
C HIS A 336 -3.28 18.10 -21.37
N ARG A 337 -4.61 18.23 -21.26
CA ARG A 337 -5.29 18.75 -20.05
C ARG A 337 -6.49 17.88 -19.68
N ALA A 338 -6.74 17.79 -18.38
CA ALA A 338 -7.98 17.21 -17.85
C ALA A 338 -9.02 18.30 -17.63
N HIS A 339 -10.30 17.98 -17.82
CA HIS A 339 -11.39 18.95 -17.79
C HIS A 339 -12.37 18.65 -16.66
N GLU A 340 -12.77 19.67 -15.91
CA GLU A 340 -13.69 19.54 -14.78
C GLU A 340 -15.10 19.13 -15.21
N VAL A 341 -15.74 18.31 -14.37
CA VAL A 341 -17.11 17.87 -14.52
C VAL A 341 -17.76 17.66 -13.15
N LYS A 342 -18.94 18.23 -12.95
CA LYS A 342 -19.82 18.04 -11.81
C LYS A 342 -20.54 16.70 -11.95
N LEU A 343 -20.22 15.77 -11.05
CA LEU A 343 -20.69 14.40 -11.14
C LEU A 343 -22.16 14.26 -10.74
N GLN A 344 -22.95 13.64 -11.61
CA GLN A 344 -24.32 13.21 -11.33
C GLN A 344 -24.42 11.69 -11.43
N VAL A 345 -25.05 11.04 -10.45
CA VAL A 345 -25.12 9.58 -10.33
C VAL A 345 -26.54 9.12 -10.05
N SER A 346 -26.95 8.02 -10.69
CA SER A 346 -28.22 7.34 -10.48
C SER A 346 -27.98 5.94 -9.94
N PHE A 347 -28.68 5.57 -8.87
CA PHE A 347 -28.56 4.25 -8.26
C PHE A 347 -29.92 3.57 -8.23
N GLY A 348 -29.97 2.33 -8.71
CA GLY A 348 -31.17 1.50 -8.72
C GLY A 348 -32.26 1.99 -9.67
N LYS A 349 -33.45 1.41 -9.55
CA LYS A 349 -34.60 1.71 -10.40
C LYS A 349 -35.92 1.59 -9.64
N GLY A 350 -36.87 2.46 -9.98
CA GLY A 350 -38.21 2.50 -9.38
C GLY A 350 -38.26 3.16 -8.00
N ARG A 351 -39.46 3.51 -7.55
CA ARG A 351 -39.69 4.32 -6.35
C ARG A 351 -39.04 3.78 -5.07
N ASP A 352 -39.07 2.46 -4.88
CA ASP A 352 -38.57 1.79 -3.67
C ASP A 352 -37.10 1.33 -3.77
N GLY A 353 -36.45 1.56 -4.91
CA GLY A 353 -35.10 1.11 -5.19
C GLY A 353 -34.15 2.20 -5.69
N PHE A 354 -34.66 3.40 -5.97
CA PHE A 354 -33.91 4.49 -6.57
C PHE A 354 -33.40 5.50 -5.54
N PHE A 355 -32.16 5.97 -5.74
CA PHE A 355 -31.65 7.19 -5.11
C PHE A 355 -30.59 7.87 -6.00
N THR A 356 -30.34 9.16 -5.75
CA THR A 356 -29.35 9.96 -6.47
C THR A 356 -28.75 11.02 -5.54
N ASN A 357 -27.59 11.56 -5.92
CA ASN A 357 -26.97 12.71 -5.25
C ASN A 357 -27.58 14.07 -5.64
N VAL A 358 -28.44 14.10 -6.66
CA VAL A 358 -28.95 15.35 -7.27
C VAL A 358 -30.22 15.86 -6.56
N PHE A 359 -31.11 14.96 -6.15
CA PHE A 359 -32.39 15.29 -5.52
C PHE A 359 -32.81 14.24 -4.48
N PRO A 360 -33.64 14.61 -3.49
CA PRO A 360 -34.03 13.70 -2.43
C PRO A 360 -34.97 12.61 -2.95
N ALA A 361 -34.67 11.35 -2.63
CA ALA A 361 -35.46 10.18 -3.05
C ALA A 361 -36.15 9.50 -1.85
N PRO A 362 -37.37 8.92 -2.02
CA PRO A 362 -38.11 8.27 -0.93
C PRO A 362 -37.32 7.18 -0.19
N LEU A 363 -36.42 6.48 -0.91
CA LEU A 363 -35.55 5.45 -0.34
C LEU A 363 -34.61 6.01 0.75
N VAL A 364 -34.09 7.22 0.53
CA VAL A 364 -33.18 7.90 1.46
C VAL A 364 -33.93 8.23 2.76
N ASP A 365 -35.17 8.72 2.65
CA ASP A 365 -35.99 9.02 3.82
C ASP A 365 -36.36 7.76 4.62
N ARG A 366 -36.62 6.64 3.94
CA ARG A 366 -36.87 5.35 4.60
C ARG A 366 -35.67 4.86 5.42
N PHE A 367 -34.44 5.08 4.94
CA PHE A 367 -33.22 4.62 5.59
C PHE A 367 -32.47 5.67 6.41
N ARG A 368 -33.04 6.87 6.62
CA ARG A 368 -32.39 7.97 7.36
C ARG A 368 -31.81 7.56 8.71
N GLY A 369 -32.53 6.75 9.48
CA GLY A 369 -32.05 6.22 10.76
C GLY A 369 -30.80 5.34 10.64
N GLU A 370 -30.70 4.55 9.57
CA GLU A 370 -29.52 3.72 9.28
C GLU A 370 -28.37 4.55 8.71
N ILE A 371 -28.64 5.60 7.92
CA ILE A 371 -27.63 6.55 7.43
C ILE A 371 -26.94 7.26 8.61
N ALA A 372 -27.70 7.80 9.56
CA ALA A 372 -27.14 8.44 10.75
C ALA A 372 -26.31 7.44 11.60
N LYS A 373 -26.76 6.19 11.69
CA LYS A 373 -26.00 5.10 12.34
C LYS A 373 -24.71 4.79 11.58
N PHE A 374 -24.74 4.79 10.25
CA PHE A 374 -23.58 4.57 9.40
C PHE A 374 -22.49 5.63 9.62
N GLY A 375 -22.86 6.91 9.74
CA GLY A 375 -21.92 7.98 10.10
C GLY A 375 -21.19 7.74 11.43
N ARG A 376 -21.89 7.23 12.45
CA ARG A 376 -21.27 6.83 13.73
C ARG A 376 -20.32 5.63 13.56
N VAL A 377 -20.69 4.65 12.75
CA VAL A 377 -19.85 3.47 12.47
C VAL A 377 -18.58 3.85 11.70
N LEU A 378 -18.64 4.78 10.76
CA LEU A 378 -17.44 5.31 10.09
C LEU A 378 -16.44 5.90 11.09
N LYS A 379 -16.91 6.65 12.10
CA LYS A 379 -16.05 7.16 13.19
C LYS A 379 -15.43 6.02 14.00
N ILE A 380 -16.18 4.96 14.30
CA ILE A 380 -15.65 3.77 15.01
C ILE A 380 -14.57 3.07 14.17
N ILE A 381 -14.79 2.91 12.86
CA ILE A 381 -13.80 2.33 11.95
C ILE A 381 -12.53 3.19 11.92
N LYS A 382 -12.66 4.53 11.89
CA LYS A 382 -11.53 5.45 11.92
C LYS A 382 -10.68 5.29 13.18
N TYR A 383 -11.29 5.31 14.36
CA TYR A 383 -10.55 5.20 15.63
C TYR A 383 -10.05 3.77 15.90
N GLY A 384 -10.78 2.75 15.44
CA GLY A 384 -10.41 1.33 15.56
C GLY A 384 -9.80 0.75 14.28
N PHE A 385 -9.17 1.58 13.43
CA PHE A 385 -8.71 1.22 12.09
C PHE A 385 -7.87 -0.08 12.03
N PRO A 386 -6.94 -0.37 12.95
CA PRO A 386 -6.15 -1.60 12.89
C PRO A 386 -6.97 -2.89 12.96
N VAL A 387 -8.15 -2.84 13.62
CA VAL A 387 -9.03 -4.00 13.80
C VAL A 387 -10.16 -3.96 12.79
N PHE A 388 -10.93 -2.87 12.76
CA PHE A 388 -12.13 -2.76 11.92
C PHE A 388 -11.80 -2.47 10.45
N GLY A 389 -10.66 -1.84 10.16
CA GLY A 389 -10.27 -1.47 8.80
C GLY A 389 -10.02 -2.67 7.89
N ILE A 390 -9.55 -3.80 8.43
CA ILE A 390 -9.26 -5.02 7.66
C ILE A 390 -10.53 -5.88 7.49
N LEU A 391 -11.56 -5.68 8.32
CA LEU A 391 -12.77 -6.50 8.24
C LEU A 391 -13.55 -6.23 6.94
N PRO A 392 -14.16 -7.26 6.33
CA PRO A 392 -15.03 -7.09 5.18
C PRO A 392 -16.27 -6.24 5.48
N ILE A 393 -16.74 -5.45 4.51
CA ILE A 393 -17.97 -4.65 4.64
C ILE A 393 -19.16 -5.50 5.10
N ARG A 394 -19.34 -6.71 4.54
CA ARG A 394 -20.43 -7.63 4.95
C ARG A 394 -20.38 -8.01 6.44
N VAL A 395 -19.19 -8.08 7.03
CA VAL A 395 -19.01 -8.41 8.45
C VAL A 395 -19.34 -7.21 9.31
N ILE A 396 -18.91 -6.01 8.92
CA ILE A 396 -19.27 -4.76 9.60
C ILE A 396 -20.78 -4.53 9.58
N LEU A 397 -21.43 -4.73 8.43
CA LEU A 397 -22.88 -4.58 8.32
C LEU A 397 -23.63 -5.52 9.28
N ARG A 398 -23.19 -6.78 9.41
CA ARG A 398 -23.77 -7.73 10.36
C ARG A 398 -23.44 -7.39 11.82
N LEU A 399 -22.19 -7.05 12.12
CA LEU A 399 -21.72 -6.74 13.47
C LEU A 399 -22.49 -5.57 14.08
N PHE A 400 -22.72 -4.52 13.29
CA PHE A 400 -23.49 -3.36 13.73
C PHE A 400 -25.00 -3.51 13.48
N ARG A 401 -25.50 -4.67 13.04
CA ARG A 401 -26.93 -4.95 12.82
C ARG A 401 -27.59 -3.94 11.86
N PHE A 402 -27.01 -3.74 10.68
CA PHE A 402 -27.67 -3.04 9.58
C PHE A 402 -28.64 -3.96 8.86
N SER A 403 -29.69 -3.39 8.26
CA SER A 403 -30.61 -4.15 7.42
C SER A 403 -29.92 -4.63 6.14
N THR A 404 -30.32 -5.81 5.66
CA THR A 404 -29.83 -6.35 4.38
C THR A 404 -30.26 -5.48 3.21
N GLU A 405 -31.43 -4.85 3.32
CA GLU A 405 -31.99 -3.96 2.30
C GLU A 405 -31.15 -2.67 2.17
N PHE A 406 -30.76 -2.03 3.28
CA PHE A 406 -29.86 -0.87 3.26
C PHE A 406 -28.49 -1.20 2.65
N GLY A 407 -27.91 -2.35 3.04
CA GLY A 407 -26.64 -2.81 2.48
C GLY A 407 -26.71 -3.01 0.97
N ASN A 408 -27.70 -3.75 0.48
CA ASN A 408 -27.81 -4.13 -0.93
C ASN A 408 -28.30 -2.99 -1.84
N ARG A 409 -29.21 -2.13 -1.35
CA ARG A 409 -29.81 -1.08 -2.18
C ARG A 409 -29.09 0.26 -2.14
N MET A 410 -28.38 0.57 -1.05
CA MET A 410 -27.69 1.87 -0.91
C MET A 410 -26.18 1.73 -0.84
N LEU A 411 -25.66 1.01 0.16
CA LEU A 411 -24.24 1.05 0.47
C LEU A 411 -23.38 0.30 -0.57
N LEU A 412 -23.74 -0.93 -0.93
CA LEU A 412 -22.94 -1.75 -1.83
C LEU A 412 -22.88 -1.17 -3.26
N PRO A 413 -23.99 -0.74 -3.90
CA PRO A 413 -23.94 -0.15 -5.23
C PRO A 413 -23.07 1.12 -5.27
N LEU A 414 -23.16 1.94 -4.22
CA LEU A 414 -22.36 3.15 -4.07
C LEU A 414 -20.86 2.82 -4.03
N VAL A 415 -20.44 1.90 -3.17
CA VAL A 415 -19.01 1.53 -3.04
C VAL A 415 -18.51 0.78 -4.28
N ALA A 416 -19.37 -0.03 -4.91
CA ALA A 416 -19.05 -0.77 -6.12
C ALA A 416 -18.69 0.16 -7.28
N LEU A 417 -19.47 1.22 -7.47
CA LEU A 417 -19.27 2.22 -8.52
C LEU A 417 -17.92 2.95 -8.37
N PHE A 418 -17.58 3.39 -7.16
CA PHE A 418 -16.40 4.23 -6.95
C PHE A 418 -15.08 3.46 -6.87
N LEU A 419 -15.10 2.23 -6.33
CA LEU A 419 -13.91 1.39 -6.29
C LEU A 419 -13.77 0.49 -7.52
N GLY A 420 -14.75 0.48 -8.42
CA GLY A 420 -14.81 -0.46 -9.54
C GLY A 420 -14.77 -1.92 -9.07
N THR A 421 -15.34 -2.21 -7.90
CA THR A 421 -15.24 -3.55 -7.26
C THR A 421 -16.33 -4.52 -7.70
N GLY A 422 -17.36 -3.99 -8.37
CA GLY A 422 -18.48 -4.77 -8.89
C GLY A 422 -19.09 -5.69 -7.83
N ASN A 423 -19.25 -6.97 -8.17
CA ASN A 423 -19.87 -7.95 -7.27
C ASN A 423 -18.99 -8.34 -6.05
N GLN A 424 -17.75 -7.84 -5.96
CA GLN A 424 -16.83 -8.16 -4.86
C GLN A 424 -16.89 -7.16 -3.70
N THR A 425 -17.65 -6.07 -3.84
CA THR A 425 -17.81 -5.02 -2.82
C THR A 425 -18.10 -5.55 -1.41
N PRO A 426 -18.95 -6.58 -1.19
CA PRO A 426 -19.18 -7.11 0.17
C PRO A 426 -17.92 -7.64 0.88
N ASN A 427 -16.90 -8.03 0.11
CA ASN A 427 -15.64 -8.58 0.58
C ASN A 427 -14.51 -7.53 0.67
N VAL A 428 -14.79 -6.28 0.32
CA VAL A 428 -13.83 -5.17 0.41
C VAL A 428 -13.56 -4.82 1.87
N ALA A 429 -12.33 -4.39 2.16
CA ALA A 429 -11.91 -3.94 3.48
C ALA A 429 -12.66 -2.66 3.87
N ALA A 430 -13.28 -2.65 5.06
CA ALA A 430 -14.04 -1.50 5.56
C ALA A 430 -13.17 -0.25 5.80
N GLY A 431 -11.85 -0.40 5.86
CA GLY A 431 -10.91 0.72 5.88
C GLY A 431 -11.00 1.57 4.62
N LEU A 432 -11.21 0.98 3.44
CA LEU A 432 -11.42 1.76 2.21
C LEU A 432 -12.73 2.55 2.28
N LEU A 433 -13.76 1.98 2.89
CA LEU A 433 -15.04 2.65 3.08
C LEU A 433 -14.88 3.92 3.92
N GLU A 434 -14.16 3.84 5.04
CA GLU A 434 -13.87 5.02 5.86
C GLU A 434 -13.04 6.06 5.09
N ARG A 435 -12.06 5.63 4.30
CA ARG A 435 -11.23 6.55 3.51
C ARG A 435 -12.00 7.28 2.40
N LEU A 436 -13.01 6.64 1.80
CA LEU A 436 -13.85 7.26 0.77
C LEU A 436 -14.73 8.41 1.28
N PHE A 437 -15.08 8.40 2.58
CA PHE A 437 -15.96 9.41 3.19
C PHE A 437 -15.23 10.34 4.18
N GLY A 438 -14.29 9.81 4.95
CA GLY A 438 -13.71 10.44 6.14
C GLY A 438 -12.28 10.96 5.96
N ASP A 439 -11.60 10.60 4.88
CA ASP A 439 -10.24 11.05 4.60
C ASP A 439 -10.25 12.26 3.67
N PRO A 440 -9.83 13.46 4.11
CA PRO A 440 -9.70 14.62 3.24
C PRO A 440 -8.86 14.37 1.98
N GLU A 441 -7.93 13.41 2.05
CA GLU A 441 -7.01 13.07 0.97
C GLU A 441 -7.56 12.05 -0.03
N MET A 442 -8.60 11.29 0.32
CA MET A 442 -9.20 10.25 -0.55
C MET A 442 -10.72 10.38 -0.69
N ARG A 443 -11.34 11.37 -0.03
CA ARG A 443 -12.78 11.58 -0.10
C ARG A 443 -13.20 11.94 -1.52
N LEU A 444 -14.15 11.19 -2.05
CA LEU A 444 -14.85 11.53 -3.28
C LEU A 444 -16.14 12.29 -3.00
N TRP A 445 -16.69 12.15 -1.78
CA TRP A 445 -17.93 12.77 -1.34
C TRP A 445 -17.83 13.29 0.08
N LEU A 446 -18.62 14.31 0.38
CA LEU A 446 -18.95 14.66 1.75
C LEU A 446 -20.05 13.71 2.21
N PHE A 447 -19.79 13.01 3.31
CA PHE A 447 -20.83 12.21 3.95
C PHE A 447 -21.90 13.15 4.50
N ASP A 448 -23.14 12.93 4.07
CA ASP A 448 -24.31 13.66 4.52
C ASP A 448 -25.18 12.75 5.40
N GLU A 449 -25.45 13.20 6.64
CA GLU A 449 -26.28 12.45 7.59
C GLU A 449 -27.75 12.36 7.14
N GLU A 450 -28.21 13.25 6.25
CA GLU A 450 -29.56 13.23 5.70
C GLU A 450 -29.66 12.58 4.32
N GLY A 451 -28.66 12.80 3.46
CA GLY A 451 -28.65 12.37 2.05
C GLY A 451 -27.79 11.14 1.72
N LEU A 452 -26.95 10.67 2.66
CA LEU A 452 -25.80 9.76 2.46
C LEU A 452 -24.71 10.38 1.57
N VAL A 453 -25.08 10.78 0.35
CA VAL A 453 -24.27 11.56 -0.59
C VAL A 453 -25.13 12.69 -1.16
N SER A 454 -24.68 13.93 -0.98
CA SER A 454 -25.37 15.11 -1.51
C SER A 454 -24.40 16.04 -2.23
N GLY A 455 -24.94 16.83 -3.15
CA GLY A 455 -24.19 17.82 -3.93
C GLY A 455 -23.62 17.26 -5.24
N LEU A 456 -22.85 18.11 -5.92
CA LEU A 456 -22.24 17.84 -7.22
C LEU A 456 -20.71 17.91 -7.09
N PRO A 457 -20.02 16.80 -6.76
CA PRO A 457 -18.59 16.83 -6.55
C PRO A 457 -17.88 16.99 -7.88
N VAL A 458 -16.78 17.73 -7.83
CA VAL A 458 -15.95 17.99 -8.99
C VAL A 458 -15.07 16.78 -9.26
N MET A 459 -15.22 16.22 -10.44
CA MET A 459 -14.36 15.21 -11.05
C MET A 459 -13.66 15.81 -12.26
N TYR A 460 -12.67 15.09 -12.79
CA TYR A 460 -11.94 15.46 -13.99
C TYR A 460 -12.07 14.34 -15.03
N THR A 461 -12.41 14.73 -16.25
CA THR A 461 -12.41 13.86 -17.42
C THR A 461 -11.03 13.89 -18.07
N PHE A 462 -10.56 12.74 -18.53
CA PHE A 462 -9.24 12.62 -19.13
C PHE A 462 -9.25 12.96 -20.62
N PRO A 463 -8.15 13.49 -21.17
CA PRO A 463 -7.98 13.74 -22.60
C PRO A 463 -8.03 12.42 -23.39
N ARG A 464 -7.92 12.49 -24.72
CA ARG A 464 -7.84 11.29 -25.57
C ARG A 464 -6.60 10.46 -25.20
N LEU A 465 -6.81 9.40 -24.41
CA LEU A 465 -5.72 8.64 -23.80
C LEU A 465 -4.83 7.95 -24.83
N GLY A 466 -5.41 7.47 -25.93
CA GLY A 466 -4.63 6.90 -27.04
C GLY A 466 -3.59 7.86 -27.61
N GLU A 467 -3.95 9.12 -27.82
CA GLU A 467 -3.02 10.16 -28.30
C GLU A 467 -2.02 10.54 -27.21
N PHE A 468 -2.49 10.77 -25.98
CA PHE A 468 -1.62 11.07 -24.85
C PHE A 468 -0.51 10.01 -24.66
N TYR A 469 -0.84 8.72 -24.68
CA TYR A 469 0.13 7.64 -24.52
C TYR A 469 1.05 7.46 -25.73
N ALA A 470 0.60 7.84 -26.93
CA ALA A 470 1.43 7.88 -28.12
C ALA A 470 2.44 9.05 -28.05
N ASP A 471 2.00 10.22 -27.61
CA ASP A 471 2.86 11.40 -27.41
C ASP A 471 3.89 11.14 -26.34
N TRP A 472 3.46 10.59 -25.21
CA TRP A 472 4.35 10.21 -24.11
C TRP A 472 5.39 9.18 -24.56
N ARG A 473 5.00 8.21 -25.40
CA ARG A 473 5.95 7.26 -26.00
C ARG A 473 6.99 7.99 -26.86
N ARG A 474 6.55 8.88 -27.76
CA ARG A 474 7.46 9.63 -28.65
C ARG A 474 8.44 10.50 -27.87
N ASP A 475 7.97 11.13 -26.80
CA ASP A 475 8.79 11.89 -25.87
C ASP A 475 9.86 11.01 -25.18
N LEU A 476 9.49 9.80 -24.73
CA LEU A 476 10.45 8.84 -24.15
C LEU A 476 11.48 8.31 -25.17
N GLU A 477 11.06 8.06 -26.41
CA GLU A 477 11.93 7.61 -27.51
C GLU A 477 12.83 8.73 -28.06
N GLY A 478 12.53 9.99 -27.75
CA GLY A 478 13.28 11.16 -28.21
C GLY A 478 14.76 11.14 -27.78
N GLU A 479 15.61 11.82 -28.55
CA GLU A 479 17.08 11.80 -28.37
C GLU A 479 17.55 12.22 -26.97
N GLU A 480 16.78 13.09 -26.29
CA GLU A 480 17.10 13.55 -24.93
C GLU A 480 16.96 12.43 -23.89
N LYS A 481 15.97 11.56 -24.04
CA LYS A 481 15.62 10.50 -23.07
C LYS A 481 16.14 9.12 -23.47
N GLY A 482 16.22 8.84 -24.78
CA GLY A 482 16.86 7.66 -25.34
C GLY A 482 16.27 6.32 -24.88
N VAL A 483 14.98 6.26 -24.50
CA VAL A 483 14.36 5.04 -24.01
C VAL A 483 14.03 4.11 -25.19
N ARG A 484 14.48 2.85 -25.12
CA ARG A 484 14.16 1.85 -26.13
C ARG A 484 12.79 1.23 -25.86
N VAL A 485 11.76 1.57 -26.63
CA VAL A 485 10.41 1.00 -26.48
C VAL A 485 10.19 -0.15 -27.47
N LEU A 486 9.82 -1.32 -26.96
CA LEU A 486 9.55 -2.54 -27.73
C LEU A 486 8.10 -2.98 -27.49
N LEU A 487 7.23 -2.73 -28.45
CA LEU A 487 5.83 -3.17 -28.42
C LEU A 487 5.67 -4.51 -29.15
N GLY A 488 4.55 -5.22 -28.91
CA GLY A 488 4.30 -6.53 -29.51
C GLY A 488 5.32 -7.61 -29.10
N THR A 489 5.97 -7.47 -27.95
CA THR A 489 7.05 -8.36 -27.52
C THR A 489 6.69 -9.05 -26.21
N GLU A 490 6.59 -10.38 -26.24
CA GLU A 490 6.38 -11.19 -25.04
C GLU A 490 7.71 -11.46 -24.34
N VAL A 491 7.68 -11.56 -23.00
CA VAL A 491 8.89 -11.68 -22.18
C VAL A 491 8.81 -12.89 -21.26
N GLY A 492 9.86 -13.70 -21.26
CA GLY A 492 10.10 -14.76 -20.29
C GLY A 492 11.41 -14.55 -19.53
N VAL A 493 11.46 -14.90 -18.24
CA VAL A 493 12.69 -14.85 -17.45
C VAL A 493 13.48 -16.15 -17.62
N LEU A 494 14.68 -16.07 -18.19
CA LEU A 494 15.57 -17.23 -18.36
C LEU A 494 16.49 -17.44 -17.15
N ARG A 495 17.03 -16.34 -16.62
CA ARG A 495 17.97 -16.35 -15.49
C ARG A 495 17.80 -15.11 -14.63
N ARG A 496 17.86 -15.28 -13.31
CA ARG A 496 17.80 -14.21 -12.32
C ARG A 496 18.71 -14.55 -11.15
N ASP A 497 19.87 -13.91 -11.09
CA ASP A 497 20.91 -14.19 -10.10
C ASP A 497 21.70 -12.93 -9.68
N GLY A 498 22.82 -13.12 -8.98
CA GLY A 498 23.68 -12.03 -8.54
C GLY A 498 24.31 -11.22 -9.68
N ASP A 499 24.41 -11.77 -10.89
CA ASP A 499 25.06 -11.16 -12.05
C ASP A 499 24.09 -10.36 -12.94
N GLY A 500 22.78 -10.44 -12.69
CA GLY A 500 21.75 -9.70 -13.43
C GLY A 500 20.49 -10.52 -13.72
N VAL A 501 19.68 -10.00 -14.64
CA VAL A 501 18.47 -10.64 -15.17
C VAL A 501 18.66 -10.89 -16.66
N VAL A 502 18.39 -12.11 -17.14
CA VAL A 502 18.38 -12.45 -18.57
C VAL A 502 16.95 -12.73 -18.99
N LEU A 503 16.49 -11.96 -19.98
CA LEU A 503 15.14 -12.03 -20.52
C LEU A 503 15.17 -12.66 -21.91
N ALA A 504 14.27 -13.60 -22.16
CA ALA A 504 13.90 -14.04 -23.50
C ALA A 504 12.78 -13.13 -24.01
N MET A 505 13.06 -12.37 -25.06
CA MET A 505 12.08 -11.54 -25.75
C MET A 505 11.63 -12.26 -27.02
N HIS A 506 10.34 -12.55 -27.10
CA HIS A 506 9.70 -13.16 -28.27
C HIS A 506 8.98 -12.06 -29.05
N ARG A 507 9.53 -11.71 -30.21
CA ARG A 507 8.94 -10.71 -31.10
C ARG A 507 7.90 -11.36 -32.01
N GLN A 508 6.97 -10.57 -32.55
CA GLN A 508 5.94 -11.05 -33.49
C GLN A 508 6.51 -11.66 -34.78
N ASP A 509 7.77 -11.35 -35.13
CA ASP A 509 8.49 -11.95 -36.26
C ASP A 509 8.98 -13.39 -35.99
N GLY A 510 8.69 -13.94 -34.80
CA GLY A 510 9.11 -15.28 -34.38
C GLY A 510 10.56 -15.35 -33.91
N GLN A 511 11.30 -14.24 -33.89
CA GLN A 511 12.66 -14.20 -33.37
C GLN A 511 12.65 -14.16 -31.85
N GLN A 512 13.40 -15.08 -31.25
CA GLN A 512 13.72 -15.06 -29.83
C GLN A 512 15.06 -14.36 -29.63
N VAL A 513 15.05 -13.24 -28.91
CA VAL A 513 16.26 -12.49 -28.57
C VAL A 513 16.49 -12.58 -27.07
N GLU A 514 17.67 -13.04 -26.67
CA GLU A 514 18.08 -13.02 -25.28
C GLU A 514 18.84 -11.73 -24.97
N GLU A 515 18.41 -11.01 -23.93
CA GLU A 515 19.10 -9.80 -23.50
C GLU A 515 19.31 -9.77 -21.99
N LYS A 516 20.50 -9.27 -21.60
CA LYS A 516 20.91 -9.13 -20.21
C LYS A 516 20.69 -7.70 -19.71
N PHE A 517 20.07 -7.62 -18.53
CA PHE A 517 19.79 -6.42 -17.76
C PHE A 517 20.36 -6.54 -16.34
N ASP A 518 20.60 -5.40 -15.69
CA ASP A 518 21.06 -5.37 -14.29
C ASP A 518 19.88 -5.47 -13.32
N GLU A 519 18.74 -4.87 -13.66
CA GLU A 519 17.53 -4.78 -12.85
C GLU A 519 16.28 -4.88 -13.74
N MET A 520 15.19 -5.38 -13.19
CA MET A 520 13.89 -5.49 -13.87
C MET A 520 12.77 -4.88 -13.05
N VAL A 521 11.85 -4.17 -13.70
CA VAL A 521 10.61 -3.65 -13.12
C VAL A 521 9.43 -4.30 -13.83
N LEU A 522 8.63 -5.06 -13.08
CA LEU A 522 7.40 -5.66 -13.56
C LEU A 522 6.24 -4.70 -13.28
N CYS A 523 5.73 -4.09 -14.35
CA CYS A 523 4.58 -3.19 -14.38
C CYS A 523 3.30 -3.88 -14.90
N THR A 524 3.24 -5.21 -14.78
CA THR A 524 2.12 -6.05 -15.22
C THR A 524 1.20 -6.41 -14.04
N PRO A 525 -0.01 -6.94 -14.29
CA PRO A 525 -0.84 -7.54 -13.24
C PRO A 525 -0.07 -8.60 -12.42
N ALA A 526 -0.44 -8.79 -11.15
CA ALA A 526 0.31 -9.66 -10.24
C ALA A 526 0.37 -11.13 -10.68
N ASP A 527 -0.69 -11.63 -11.29
CA ASP A 527 -0.76 -12.99 -11.82
C ASP A 527 0.08 -13.15 -13.10
N GLU A 528 0.05 -12.16 -14.00
CA GLU A 528 0.94 -12.09 -15.16
C GLU A 528 2.41 -11.97 -14.75
N SER A 529 2.73 -11.13 -13.77
CA SER A 529 4.06 -11.05 -13.15
C SER A 529 4.50 -12.43 -12.64
N LEU A 530 3.60 -13.20 -12.03
CA LEU A 530 3.90 -14.54 -11.56
C LEU A 530 4.13 -15.54 -12.70
N LYS A 531 3.38 -15.43 -13.81
CA LYS A 531 3.57 -16.22 -15.03
C LYS A 531 4.93 -15.93 -15.67
N ILE A 532 5.30 -14.65 -15.81
CA ILE A 532 6.60 -14.20 -16.36
C ILE A 532 7.76 -14.71 -15.51
N LEU A 533 7.66 -14.67 -14.18
CA LEU A 533 8.68 -15.19 -13.27
C LEU A 533 8.77 -16.73 -13.30
N GLY A 534 7.65 -17.42 -13.51
CA GLY A 534 7.56 -18.87 -13.65
C GLY A 534 8.31 -19.64 -12.55
N ARG A 535 9.26 -20.49 -12.95
CA ARG A 535 10.09 -21.29 -12.03
C ARG A 535 11.05 -20.45 -11.17
N HIS A 536 11.37 -19.23 -11.60
CA HIS A 536 12.28 -18.32 -10.92
C HIS A 536 11.60 -17.51 -9.81
N ALA A 537 10.28 -17.62 -9.65
CA ALA A 537 9.54 -17.02 -8.55
C ALA A 537 9.87 -17.72 -7.22
N THR A 538 10.31 -16.94 -6.23
CA THR A 538 10.52 -17.38 -4.86
C THR A 538 9.22 -17.74 -4.18
N TRP A 539 9.29 -18.48 -3.05
CA TRP A 539 8.14 -18.65 -2.15
C TRP A 539 7.48 -17.31 -1.86
N LYS A 540 8.26 -16.30 -1.46
CA LYS A 540 7.72 -15.01 -0.98
C LYS A 540 6.95 -14.31 -2.10
N GLU A 541 7.48 -14.30 -3.31
CA GLU A 541 6.78 -13.76 -4.48
C GLU A 541 5.51 -14.56 -4.80
N LYS A 542 5.55 -15.90 -4.80
CA LYS A 542 4.35 -16.74 -4.97
C LYS A 542 3.29 -16.45 -3.91
N TRP A 543 3.72 -16.23 -2.67
CA TRP A 543 2.82 -15.87 -1.58
C TRP A 543 2.25 -14.46 -1.75
N VAL A 544 3.04 -13.44 -2.08
CA VAL A 544 2.50 -12.08 -2.23
C VAL A 544 1.65 -11.96 -3.50
N LEU A 545 2.21 -12.29 -4.67
CA LEU A 545 1.55 -12.12 -5.98
C LEU A 545 0.30 -12.99 -6.11
N GLY A 546 0.36 -14.25 -5.64
CA GLY A 546 -0.80 -15.16 -5.64
C GLY A 546 -1.90 -14.78 -4.64
N GLY A 547 -1.70 -13.74 -3.82
CA GLY A 547 -2.71 -13.18 -2.94
C GLY A 547 -3.70 -12.24 -3.65
N VAL A 548 -3.36 -11.74 -4.84
CA VAL A 548 -4.22 -10.86 -5.63
C VAL A 548 -5.27 -11.69 -6.36
N LYS A 549 -6.53 -11.22 -6.35
CA LYS A 549 -7.64 -11.87 -7.03
C LYS A 549 -8.21 -10.96 -8.11
N PHE A 550 -8.28 -11.51 -9.30
CA PHE A 550 -8.81 -10.85 -10.48
C PHE A 550 -10.12 -11.51 -10.92
N PHE A 551 -10.97 -10.72 -11.58
CA PHE A 551 -12.27 -11.10 -12.10
C PHE A 551 -12.37 -10.65 -13.55
N ASP A 552 -12.99 -11.49 -14.37
CA ASP A 552 -13.18 -11.19 -15.78
C ASP A 552 -14.54 -10.50 -15.97
N ASP A 553 -14.51 -9.26 -16.45
CA ASP A 553 -15.69 -8.44 -16.71
C ASP A 553 -15.74 -8.07 -18.20
N VAL A 554 -16.90 -7.69 -18.71
CA VAL A 554 -17.04 -7.23 -20.10
C VAL A 554 -17.78 -5.90 -20.16
N THR A 555 -17.21 -4.94 -20.87
CA THR A 555 -17.86 -3.68 -21.22
C THR A 555 -18.32 -3.73 -22.67
N ILE A 556 -19.59 -3.39 -22.88
CA ILE A 556 -20.16 -3.17 -24.21
C ILE A 556 -20.41 -1.68 -24.36
N THR A 557 -19.79 -1.07 -25.36
CA THR A 557 -20.05 0.31 -25.79
C THR A 557 -21.12 0.29 -26.88
N HIS A 558 -22.22 1.01 -26.71
CA HIS A 558 -23.37 0.98 -27.63
C HIS A 558 -24.11 2.34 -27.69
N GLY A 559 -24.87 2.57 -28.75
CA GLY A 559 -25.79 3.72 -28.89
C GLY A 559 -27.25 3.38 -28.59
N ASP A 560 -27.52 2.23 -27.95
CA ASP A 560 -28.88 1.75 -27.71
C ASP A 560 -29.56 2.39 -26.50
N ALA A 561 -30.21 3.54 -26.72
CA ALA A 561 -30.93 4.27 -25.68
C ALA A 561 -32.17 3.52 -25.16
N GLU A 562 -32.84 2.71 -25.98
CA GLU A 562 -34.04 1.98 -25.56
C GLU A 562 -33.68 0.93 -24.51
N TYR A 563 -32.66 0.12 -24.78
CA TYR A 563 -32.08 -0.80 -23.81
C TYR A 563 -31.63 -0.06 -22.55
N PHE A 564 -30.83 1.00 -22.69
CA PHE A 564 -30.25 1.69 -21.54
C PHE A 564 -31.33 2.26 -20.59
N ASN A 565 -32.38 2.87 -21.15
CA ASN A 565 -33.51 3.39 -20.38
C ASN A 565 -34.41 2.26 -19.80
N SER A 566 -34.40 1.08 -20.40
CA SER A 566 -35.11 -0.09 -19.88
C SER A 566 -34.46 -0.68 -18.63
N VAL A 567 -33.13 -0.54 -18.48
CA VAL A 567 -32.37 -1.05 -17.33
C VAL A 567 -32.14 0.03 -16.25
N PHE A 568 -31.77 1.24 -16.66
CA PHE A 568 -31.35 2.33 -15.77
C PHE A 568 -32.38 3.45 -15.69
N GLU A 569 -32.26 4.29 -14.65
CA GLU A 569 -33.14 5.44 -14.43
C GLU A 569 -32.44 6.73 -14.85
N THR A 570 -32.80 7.23 -16.04
CA THR A 570 -32.16 8.38 -16.70
C THR A 570 -32.94 9.69 -16.57
N ARG A 571 -34.19 9.66 -16.06
CA ARG A 571 -35.08 10.82 -16.03
C ARG A 571 -35.56 11.09 -14.60
N ALA A 572 -35.66 12.37 -14.25
CA ALA A 572 -36.31 12.80 -13.03
C ALA A 572 -37.83 12.71 -13.22
N ARG A 573 -38.46 11.70 -12.61
CA ARG A 573 -39.92 11.51 -12.58
C ARG A 573 -40.45 11.93 -11.22
N ASP A 574 -41.65 12.52 -11.17
CA ASP A 574 -42.24 12.98 -9.91
C ASP A 574 -42.41 11.87 -8.87
N GLU A 575 -42.62 10.62 -9.31
CA GLU A 575 -42.72 9.44 -8.45
C GLU A 575 -41.42 9.10 -7.71
N LEU A 576 -40.27 9.58 -8.21
CA LEU A 576 -38.94 9.33 -7.66
C LEU A 576 -38.49 10.41 -6.67
N CYS A 577 -39.20 11.54 -6.63
CA CYS A 577 -38.89 12.68 -5.78
C CYS A 577 -39.56 12.52 -4.41
N ALA A 578 -38.79 12.69 -3.34
CA ALA A 578 -39.34 12.82 -1.99
C ALA A 578 -39.94 14.21 -1.75
N ALA A 579 -40.72 14.34 -0.67
CA ALA A 579 -41.33 15.61 -0.31
C ALA A 579 -40.25 16.66 0.07
N PRO A 580 -40.38 17.91 -0.41
CA PRO A 580 -39.51 19.00 0.03
C PRO A 580 -39.78 19.32 1.50
N THR A 581 -38.89 18.92 2.40
CA THR A 581 -39.01 19.19 3.84
C THR A 581 -38.12 20.33 4.31
N THR A 582 -37.12 20.72 3.51
CA THR A 582 -36.13 21.76 3.82
C THR A 582 -35.85 22.63 2.58
N THR A 583 -35.40 23.87 2.79
CA THR A 583 -35.06 24.81 1.70
C THR A 583 -34.00 24.23 0.74
N GLU A 584 -32.99 23.53 1.26
CA GLU A 584 -31.98 22.85 0.43
C GLU A 584 -32.59 21.76 -0.47
N ARG A 585 -33.58 21.01 0.02
CA ARG A 585 -34.29 20.00 -0.78
C ARG A 585 -35.19 20.63 -1.84
N GLU A 586 -35.76 21.80 -1.58
CA GLU A 586 -36.51 22.57 -2.57
C GLU A 586 -35.61 23.04 -3.71
N GLU A 587 -34.43 23.56 -3.39
CA GLU A 587 -33.42 23.98 -4.38
C GLU A 587 -32.93 22.80 -5.22
N GLN A 588 -32.68 21.64 -4.60
CA GLN A 588 -32.29 20.41 -5.31
C GLN A 588 -33.38 19.94 -6.29
N LEU A 589 -34.65 19.97 -5.88
CA LEU A 589 -35.76 19.62 -6.76
C LEU A 589 -35.95 20.65 -7.89
N ALA A 590 -35.75 21.93 -7.60
CA ALA A 590 -35.78 22.99 -8.61
C ALA A 590 -34.66 22.79 -9.64
N PHE A 591 -33.45 22.45 -9.19
CA PHE A 591 -32.32 22.11 -10.07
C PHE A 591 -32.63 20.89 -10.93
N ALA A 592 -33.11 19.79 -10.35
CA ALA A 592 -33.40 18.56 -11.08
C ALA A 592 -34.52 18.72 -12.13
N ARG A 593 -35.50 19.60 -11.86
CA ARG A 593 -36.62 19.93 -12.76
C ARG A 593 -36.27 21.00 -13.80
N ALA A 594 -35.12 21.66 -13.68
CA ALA A 594 -34.67 22.64 -14.65
C ALA A 594 -34.45 21.99 -16.02
N SER A 595 -34.61 22.79 -17.09
CA SER A 595 -34.28 22.34 -18.44
C SER A 595 -32.79 22.04 -18.55
N SER A 596 -32.44 20.89 -19.13
CA SER A 596 -31.04 20.50 -19.28
C SER A 596 -30.30 21.39 -20.28
N THR A 597 -29.28 22.09 -19.79
CA THR A 597 -28.34 22.89 -20.58
C THR A 597 -26.91 22.50 -20.26
N CYS A 598 -26.05 22.57 -21.26
CA CYS A 598 -24.61 22.35 -21.11
C CYS A 598 -23.97 23.53 -20.38
N GLU A 599 -23.15 23.24 -19.38
CA GLU A 599 -22.31 24.21 -18.65
C GLU A 599 -20.83 23.87 -18.89
N GLU A 600 -19.92 24.82 -18.61
CA GLU A 600 -18.48 24.56 -18.70
C GLU A 600 -18.05 23.38 -17.82
N ASP A 601 -18.63 23.27 -16.63
CA ASP A 601 -18.30 22.26 -15.63
C ASP A 601 -19.36 21.17 -15.47
N GLY A 602 -20.30 21.00 -16.41
CA GLY A 602 -21.22 19.87 -16.40
C GLY A 602 -22.54 20.15 -17.09
N TRP A 603 -23.64 19.86 -16.41
CA TRP A 603 -25.00 20.01 -16.92
C TRP A 603 -25.92 20.60 -15.85
N THR A 604 -26.84 21.47 -16.26
CA THR A 604 -28.01 21.81 -15.45
C THR A 604 -29.10 20.74 -15.63
N GLY A 605 -30.01 20.63 -14.67
CA GLY A 605 -31.01 19.56 -14.69
C GLY A 605 -30.43 18.19 -14.33
N PHE A 606 -31.27 17.18 -14.44
CA PHE A 606 -30.89 15.80 -14.12
C PHE A 606 -30.30 15.08 -15.35
N ASN A 607 -28.97 15.05 -15.43
CA ASN A 607 -28.19 14.35 -16.45
C ASN A 607 -27.18 13.41 -15.77
N PRO A 608 -27.65 12.29 -15.20
CA PRO A 608 -26.77 11.30 -14.59
C PRO A 608 -25.77 10.74 -15.62
N MET A 609 -24.57 10.50 -15.13
CA MET A 609 -23.43 10.00 -15.90
C MET A 609 -23.10 8.56 -15.54
N TYR A 610 -23.32 8.19 -14.28
CA TYR A 610 -23.04 6.86 -13.74
C TYR A 610 -24.33 6.24 -13.23
N PHE A 611 -24.48 4.94 -13.49
CA PHE A 611 -25.69 4.19 -13.22
C PHE A 611 -25.35 2.84 -12.58
N THR A 612 -26.19 2.42 -11.64
CA THR A 612 -26.16 1.04 -11.13
C THR A 612 -27.56 0.45 -11.14
N HIS A 613 -27.66 -0.82 -11.48
CA HIS A 613 -28.90 -1.58 -11.45
C HIS A 613 -28.66 -2.86 -10.64
N SER A 614 -29.53 -3.16 -9.67
CA SER A 614 -29.49 -4.42 -8.94
C SER A 614 -30.46 -5.42 -9.58
N TYR A 615 -30.00 -6.65 -9.82
CA TYR A 615 -30.85 -7.68 -10.43
C TYR A 615 -32.02 -8.06 -9.51
N ALA A 616 -33.21 -8.25 -10.09
CA ALA A 616 -34.41 -8.61 -9.32
C ALA A 616 -34.30 -9.97 -8.62
N SER A 617 -33.63 -10.94 -9.25
CA SER A 617 -33.37 -12.28 -8.72
C SER A 617 -32.32 -12.26 -7.60
N GLU A 618 -31.29 -11.42 -7.72
CA GLU A 618 -30.19 -11.30 -6.77
C GLU A 618 -29.84 -9.83 -6.50
N GLN A 619 -30.48 -9.26 -5.47
CA GLN A 619 -30.32 -7.83 -5.12
C GLN A 619 -28.91 -7.45 -4.64
N ASP A 620 -28.04 -8.42 -4.36
CA ASP A 620 -26.65 -8.21 -3.97
C ASP A 620 -25.67 -8.27 -5.16
N LYS A 621 -26.20 -8.41 -6.39
CA LYS A 621 -25.45 -8.33 -7.65
C LYS A 621 -25.91 -7.11 -8.43
N ILE A 622 -24.97 -6.48 -9.11
CA ILE A 622 -25.26 -5.26 -9.87
C ILE A 622 -24.81 -5.35 -11.33
N GLU A 623 -25.43 -4.52 -12.16
CA GLU A 623 -25.01 -4.12 -13.49
C GLU A 623 -24.67 -2.63 -13.43
N MET A 624 -23.60 -2.22 -14.11
CA MET A 624 -23.16 -0.82 -14.13
C MET A 624 -23.35 -0.22 -15.52
N GLY A 625 -23.87 0.99 -15.58
CA GLY A 625 -24.07 1.75 -16.80
C GLY A 625 -23.37 3.11 -16.73
N PHE A 626 -22.89 3.59 -17.87
CA PHE A 626 -22.24 4.89 -17.99
C PHE A 626 -22.80 5.59 -19.22
N ASP A 627 -23.25 6.82 -19.05
CA ASP A 627 -23.53 7.72 -20.17
C ASP A 627 -22.26 8.53 -20.45
N CYS A 628 -21.48 8.07 -21.43
CA CYS A 628 -20.21 8.68 -21.79
C CYS A 628 -20.41 10.05 -22.44
N SER A 629 -21.56 10.28 -23.08
CA SER A 629 -21.90 11.56 -23.71
C SER A 629 -22.15 12.65 -22.67
N ASN A 630 -22.73 12.30 -21.52
CA ASN A 630 -22.87 13.24 -20.41
C ASN A 630 -21.54 13.44 -19.66
N TYR A 631 -20.73 12.39 -19.53
CA TYR A 631 -19.51 12.44 -18.71
C TYR A 631 -18.33 13.14 -19.41
N GLN A 632 -17.92 12.67 -20.60
CA GLN A 632 -16.64 13.06 -21.20
C GLN A 632 -16.73 14.45 -21.89
N HIS A 633 -15.68 15.27 -21.75
CA HIS A 633 -15.72 16.69 -22.12
C HIS A 633 -15.89 16.95 -23.61
N GLN A 634 -15.36 16.11 -24.50
CA GLN A 634 -15.45 16.29 -25.95
C GLN A 634 -16.89 16.30 -26.47
N PHE A 635 -17.81 15.56 -25.81
CA PHE A 635 -19.23 15.60 -26.15
C PHE A 635 -19.86 16.93 -25.72
N ARG A 636 -19.51 17.42 -24.52
CA ARG A 636 -19.96 18.74 -24.03
C ARG A 636 -19.45 19.88 -24.91
N GLU A 637 -18.18 19.84 -25.29
CA GLU A 637 -17.57 20.82 -26.21
C GLU A 637 -18.26 20.84 -27.58
N SER A 638 -18.67 19.67 -28.09
CA SER A 638 -19.42 19.59 -29.35
C SER A 638 -20.83 20.19 -29.29
N VAL A 639 -21.48 20.12 -28.11
CA VAL A 639 -22.81 20.71 -27.88
C VAL A 639 -22.69 22.23 -27.70
N GLY A 640 -21.69 22.70 -26.95
CA GLY A 640 -21.47 24.10 -26.63
C GLY A 640 -22.29 24.59 -25.42
N VAL A 641 -21.69 25.51 -24.64
CA VAL A 641 -22.29 26.06 -23.42
C VAL A 641 -23.61 26.78 -23.72
N GLY A 642 -24.63 26.53 -22.91
CA GLY A 642 -25.98 27.09 -23.05
C GLY A 642 -26.90 26.33 -24.00
N ASN A 643 -26.37 25.36 -24.77
CA ASN A 643 -27.19 24.51 -25.65
C ASN A 643 -27.76 23.30 -24.91
N ARG A 644 -28.79 22.68 -25.50
CA ARG A 644 -29.40 21.45 -24.97
C ARG A 644 -28.55 20.22 -25.31
N PRO A 645 -28.54 19.18 -24.45
CA PRO A 645 -27.87 17.93 -24.77
C PRO A 645 -28.43 17.33 -26.06
N TYR A 646 -27.62 16.49 -26.71
CA TYR A 646 -28.08 15.72 -27.86
C TYR A 646 -29.24 14.81 -27.48
N PRO A 647 -30.08 14.42 -28.44
CA PRO A 647 -31.14 13.45 -28.16
C PRO A 647 -30.52 12.08 -27.80
N PRO A 648 -31.22 11.26 -26.98
CA PRO A 648 -30.65 10.01 -26.43
C PRO A 648 -30.17 9.00 -27.48
N ASP A 649 -30.73 9.01 -28.68
CA ASP A 649 -30.33 8.16 -29.81
C ASP A 649 -28.92 8.48 -30.36
N ARG A 650 -28.41 9.68 -30.07
CA ARG A 650 -27.05 10.09 -30.42
C ARG A 650 -26.04 9.87 -29.28
N HIS A 651 -26.51 9.53 -28.07
CA HIS A 651 -25.64 9.27 -26.94
C HIS A 651 -24.84 7.97 -27.14
N VAL A 652 -23.71 7.91 -26.45
CA VAL A 652 -22.87 6.71 -26.37
C VAL A 652 -22.89 6.22 -24.93
N TYR A 653 -23.34 4.98 -24.76
CA TYR A 653 -23.45 4.30 -23.49
C TYR A 653 -22.40 3.22 -23.36
N GLN A 654 -21.94 2.98 -22.13
CA GLN A 654 -21.17 1.80 -21.77
C GLN A 654 -21.90 1.02 -20.69
N THR A 655 -22.17 -0.25 -20.95
CA THR A 655 -22.75 -1.17 -19.99
C THR A 655 -21.70 -2.21 -19.60
N ILE A 656 -21.46 -2.37 -18.30
CA ILE A 656 -20.46 -3.27 -17.74
C ILE A 656 -21.16 -4.45 -17.07
N PHE A 657 -20.87 -5.63 -17.59
CA PHE A 657 -21.32 -6.91 -17.05
C PHE A 657 -20.22 -7.54 -16.23
N LEU A 658 -20.56 -7.83 -14.97
CA LEU A 658 -19.60 -8.17 -13.94
C LEU A 658 -19.58 -9.68 -13.69
N ASP A 659 -18.37 -10.19 -13.49
CA ASP A 659 -18.04 -11.58 -13.20
C ASP A 659 -18.52 -12.57 -14.28
N LYS A 660 -17.59 -13.01 -15.12
CA LYS A 660 -17.83 -14.03 -16.17
C LYS A 660 -18.47 -15.32 -15.64
N GLN A 661 -18.32 -15.64 -14.35
CA GLN A 661 -18.96 -16.84 -13.77
C GLN A 661 -20.47 -16.67 -13.60
N ARG A 662 -20.97 -15.43 -13.63
CA ARG A 662 -22.38 -15.06 -13.45
C ARG A 662 -23.04 -14.53 -14.72
N GLN A 663 -22.62 -15.07 -15.86
CA GLN A 663 -23.20 -14.78 -17.17
C GLN A 663 -24.70 -15.05 -17.25
N ASP A 664 -25.23 -15.91 -16.38
CA ASP A 664 -26.65 -16.21 -16.25
C ASP A 664 -27.52 -14.97 -15.96
N LEU A 665 -26.94 -13.95 -15.32
CA LEU A 665 -27.65 -12.73 -14.96
C LEU A 665 -27.58 -11.63 -16.03
N TRP A 666 -26.65 -11.74 -16.99
CA TRP A 666 -26.34 -10.61 -17.88
C TRP A 666 -27.49 -10.31 -18.84
N THR A 667 -27.89 -9.04 -18.90
CA THR A 667 -28.95 -8.56 -19.80
C THR A 667 -28.44 -8.18 -21.19
N TRP A 668 -27.17 -8.49 -21.49
CA TRP A 668 -26.45 -8.08 -22.71
C TRP A 668 -27.09 -8.53 -24.04
N ASP A 669 -27.94 -9.56 -24.03
CA ASP A 669 -28.62 -10.10 -25.21
C ASP A 669 -29.78 -9.20 -25.65
N ALA A 670 -30.24 -8.32 -24.77
CA ALA A 670 -31.27 -7.32 -25.07
C ALA A 670 -30.71 -6.06 -25.76
N ILE A 671 -29.38 -5.91 -25.85
CA ILE A 671 -28.75 -4.81 -26.59
C ILE A 671 -28.86 -5.11 -28.09
N ASP A 672 -29.38 -4.15 -28.87
CA ASP A 672 -29.39 -4.28 -30.33
C ASP A 672 -27.96 -4.39 -30.88
N LYS A 673 -27.66 -5.54 -31.50
CA LYS A 673 -26.34 -5.84 -32.07
C LYS A 673 -25.89 -4.83 -33.13
N ASN A 674 -26.83 -4.18 -33.82
CA ASN A 674 -26.51 -3.17 -34.83
C ASN A 674 -26.10 -1.82 -34.21
N LYS A 675 -26.41 -1.60 -32.93
CA LYS A 675 -26.06 -0.38 -32.19
C LYS A 675 -24.82 -0.58 -31.31
N ILE A 676 -24.20 -1.75 -31.33
CA ILE A 676 -22.93 -2.01 -30.62
C ILE A 676 -21.78 -1.37 -31.38
N ILE A 677 -21.03 -0.53 -30.68
CA ILE A 677 -19.84 0.18 -31.19
C ILE A 677 -18.58 -0.64 -30.88
N GLY A 678 -18.50 -1.21 -29.68
CA GLY A 678 -17.32 -1.95 -29.24
C GLY A 678 -17.61 -2.91 -28.09
N LYS A 679 -16.79 -3.95 -27.97
CA LYS A 679 -16.83 -4.93 -26.88
C LYS A 679 -15.43 -5.16 -26.35
N LYS A 680 -15.24 -5.00 -25.04
CA LYS A 680 -13.94 -5.15 -24.40
C LYS A 680 -14.02 -6.00 -23.14
N TRP A 681 -13.10 -6.95 -23.03
CA TRP A 681 -12.93 -7.78 -21.83
C TRP A 681 -11.89 -7.15 -20.90
N TRP A 682 -12.17 -7.22 -19.61
CA TRP A 682 -11.33 -6.70 -18.55
C TRP A 682 -10.92 -7.83 -17.61
N HIS A 683 -9.70 -7.72 -17.09
CA HIS A 683 -9.21 -8.56 -16.00
C HIS A 683 -9.01 -7.66 -14.78
N GLN A 684 -10.09 -7.42 -14.02
CA GLN A 684 -10.15 -6.39 -12.98
C GLN A 684 -9.79 -6.91 -11.59
N PHE A 685 -9.19 -6.03 -10.77
CA PHE A 685 -8.78 -6.33 -9.41
C PHE A 685 -9.95 -6.14 -8.41
N GLY A 686 -10.30 -7.18 -7.65
CA GLY A 686 -11.51 -7.18 -6.80
C GLY A 686 -11.40 -6.59 -5.39
N HIS A 687 -10.31 -5.90 -5.02
CA HIS A 687 -10.10 -5.23 -3.70
C HIS A 687 -10.47 -6.01 -2.43
N ARG A 688 -10.39 -7.35 -2.45
CA ARG A 688 -10.80 -8.14 -1.29
C ARG A 688 -9.92 -7.87 -0.07
N TRP A 689 -10.47 -7.98 1.13
CA TRP A 689 -9.76 -7.76 2.39
C TRP A 689 -8.44 -8.54 2.55
N GLN A 690 -8.33 -9.74 1.94
CA GLN A 690 -7.10 -10.52 1.95
C GLN A 690 -5.93 -9.78 1.29
N HIS A 691 -6.21 -8.90 0.32
CA HIS A 691 -5.20 -8.06 -0.31
C HIS A 691 -4.49 -7.18 0.73
N TYR A 692 -5.26 -6.49 1.57
CA TYR A 692 -4.72 -5.60 2.61
C TYR A 692 -4.04 -6.34 3.75
N LEU A 693 -4.45 -7.58 4.04
CA LEU A 693 -3.81 -8.41 5.08
C LEU A 693 -2.53 -9.09 4.58
N ARG A 694 -2.46 -9.48 3.31
CA ARG A 694 -1.39 -10.33 2.76
C ARG A 694 -0.49 -9.60 1.77
N VAL A 695 -1.07 -8.96 0.76
CA VAL A 695 -0.33 -8.43 -0.38
C VAL A 695 0.36 -7.13 0.00
N LEU A 696 -0.39 -6.16 0.50
CA LEU A 696 0.14 -4.83 0.86
C LEU A 696 1.33 -4.90 1.84
N PRO A 697 1.23 -5.54 3.01
CA PRO A 697 2.40 -5.71 3.90
C PRO A 697 3.46 -6.64 3.30
N GLY A 698 3.05 -7.55 2.42
CA GLY A 698 3.92 -8.45 1.68
C GLY A 698 4.87 -7.75 0.71
N MET A 699 4.45 -6.62 0.12
CA MET A 699 5.20 -5.88 -0.91
C MET A 699 6.61 -5.50 -0.43
N ILE A 700 6.75 -5.13 0.85
CA ILE A 700 8.03 -4.73 1.47
C ILE A 700 9.07 -5.85 1.36
N PHE A 701 8.64 -7.11 1.41
CA PHE A 701 9.54 -8.27 1.40
C PHE A 701 9.97 -8.71 0.00
N ILE A 702 9.27 -8.27 -1.06
CA ILE A 702 9.57 -8.64 -2.45
C ILE A 702 10.21 -7.50 -3.24
N ASN A 703 9.88 -6.25 -2.93
CA ASN A 703 10.35 -5.09 -3.69
C ASN A 703 11.86 -4.84 -3.51
N GLY A 704 12.61 -4.87 -4.61
CA GLY A 704 14.07 -4.68 -4.63
C GLY A 704 14.84 -5.90 -4.14
N LYS A 705 14.20 -7.09 -4.11
CA LYS A 705 14.86 -8.37 -3.90
C LYS A 705 15.04 -9.06 -5.25
N ASN A 706 16.10 -9.86 -5.37
CA ASN A 706 16.42 -10.62 -6.60
C ASN A 706 16.44 -9.75 -7.86
N ARG A 707 16.88 -8.49 -7.73
CA ARG A 707 16.94 -7.52 -8.82
C ARG A 707 15.60 -7.28 -9.54
N THR A 708 14.51 -7.33 -8.78
CA THR A 708 13.14 -7.17 -9.29
C THR A 708 12.35 -6.17 -8.45
N PHE A 709 11.65 -5.28 -9.12
CA PHE A 709 10.68 -4.36 -8.54
C PHE A 709 9.31 -4.60 -9.16
N PHE A 710 8.25 -4.35 -8.39
CA PHE A 710 6.88 -4.53 -8.82
C PHE A 710 6.14 -3.20 -8.73
N ALA A 711 5.43 -2.85 -9.80
CA ALA A 711 4.64 -1.64 -9.91
C ALA A 711 3.31 -1.94 -10.62
N GLY A 712 2.29 -1.14 -10.36
CA GLY A 712 0.94 -1.32 -10.88
C GLY A 712 -0.12 -0.86 -9.89
N ALA A 713 -1.33 -0.57 -10.38
CA ALA A 713 -2.42 -0.12 -9.51
C ALA A 713 -2.81 -1.17 -8.43
N TRP A 714 -2.58 -2.46 -8.73
CA TRP A 714 -2.89 -3.56 -7.82
C TRP A 714 -2.05 -3.56 -6.54
N THR A 715 -0.98 -2.75 -6.42
CA THR A 715 -0.12 -2.75 -5.22
C THR A 715 -0.77 -2.07 -4.01
N LEU A 716 -1.79 -1.22 -4.20
CA LEU A 716 -2.48 -0.53 -3.11
C LEU A 716 -3.99 -0.37 -3.36
N VAL A 717 -4.38 0.36 -4.42
CA VAL A 717 -5.78 0.59 -4.81
C VAL A 717 -5.85 0.85 -6.32
N ASN A 718 -6.92 0.40 -7.00
CA ASN A 718 -7.04 0.37 -8.45
C ASN A 718 -7.36 1.77 -9.00
N MET A 719 -6.35 2.65 -8.96
CA MET A 719 -6.43 4.02 -9.45
C MET A 719 -5.27 4.27 -10.41
N HIS A 720 -5.53 5.06 -11.45
CA HIS A 720 -4.49 5.50 -12.37
C HIS A 720 -3.36 6.24 -11.64
N GLU A 721 -3.70 7.06 -10.65
CA GLU A 721 -2.74 7.78 -9.81
C GLU A 721 -1.77 6.83 -9.08
N ILE A 722 -2.29 5.75 -8.49
CA ILE A 722 -1.46 4.75 -7.79
C ILE A 722 -0.58 3.99 -8.79
N ALA A 723 -1.06 3.71 -9.99
CA ALA A 723 -0.23 3.14 -11.04
C ALA A 723 0.97 4.07 -11.32
N CYS A 724 0.74 5.36 -11.55
CA CYS A 724 1.81 6.34 -11.76
C CYS A 724 2.79 6.38 -10.56
N VAL A 725 2.28 6.54 -9.34
CA VAL A 725 3.08 6.60 -8.09
C VAL A 725 3.90 5.32 -7.88
N SER A 726 3.34 4.15 -8.18
CA SER A 726 4.04 2.87 -8.04
C SER A 726 5.26 2.76 -8.95
N GLY A 727 5.15 3.24 -10.19
CA GLY A 727 6.27 3.28 -11.14
C GLY A 727 7.36 4.27 -10.72
N ILE A 728 6.96 5.44 -10.22
CA ILE A 728 7.88 6.46 -9.68
C ILE A 728 8.61 5.90 -8.45
N ALA A 729 7.91 5.18 -7.57
CA ALA A 729 8.52 4.57 -6.38
C ALA A 729 9.55 3.49 -6.74
N ALA A 730 9.28 2.67 -7.75
CA ALA A 730 10.25 1.73 -8.29
C ALA A 730 11.49 2.45 -8.85
N ALA A 731 11.29 3.52 -9.64
CA ALA A 731 12.38 4.33 -10.17
C ALA A 731 13.22 4.99 -9.07
N TYR A 732 12.58 5.55 -8.03
CA TYR A 732 13.26 6.13 -6.88
C TYR A 732 14.13 5.10 -6.15
N ARG A 733 13.61 3.88 -5.96
CA ARG A 733 14.36 2.78 -5.34
C ARG A 733 15.55 2.30 -6.17
N LEU A 734 15.52 2.48 -7.49
CA LEU A 734 16.64 2.20 -8.39
C LEU A 734 17.73 3.29 -8.36
N GLY A 735 17.42 4.46 -7.78
CA GLY A 735 18.34 5.57 -7.57
C GLY A 735 18.03 6.83 -8.38
N ALA A 736 16.82 6.93 -8.96
CA ALA A 736 16.32 8.20 -9.53
C ALA A 736 15.84 9.15 -8.42
N ASN A 737 15.83 10.44 -8.73
CA ASN A 737 15.29 11.46 -7.85
C ASN A 737 13.77 11.59 -8.03
N TYR A 738 13.07 12.01 -6.98
CA TYR A 738 11.66 12.37 -7.04
C TYR A 738 11.56 13.89 -7.11
N ASP A 739 10.85 14.42 -8.10
CA ASP A 739 10.65 15.86 -8.25
C ASP A 739 9.44 16.29 -7.42
N GLU A 740 9.68 17.05 -6.35
CA GLU A 740 8.61 17.65 -5.53
C GLU A 740 7.92 18.78 -6.31
N PHE A 741 6.62 18.64 -6.57
CA PHE A 741 5.82 19.66 -7.29
C PHE A 741 4.55 20.08 -6.55
N ASP A 742 4.11 19.27 -5.59
CA ASP A 742 2.89 19.49 -4.81
C ASP A 742 3.02 18.76 -3.46
N ASP A 743 2.59 19.40 -2.37
CA ASP A 743 2.72 18.85 -1.01
C ASP A 743 1.87 17.60 -0.80
N PHE A 744 0.68 17.56 -1.40
CA PHE A 744 -0.21 16.41 -1.36
C PHE A 744 0.37 15.23 -2.15
N ALA A 745 0.84 15.50 -3.37
CA ALA A 745 1.49 14.48 -4.21
C ALA A 745 2.70 13.85 -3.49
N THR A 746 3.53 14.69 -2.87
CA THR A 746 4.70 14.25 -2.09
C THR A 746 4.29 13.46 -0.85
N GLY A 747 3.21 13.86 -0.17
CA GLY A 747 2.63 13.12 0.95
C GLY A 747 2.15 11.73 0.55
N LEU A 748 1.40 11.62 -0.56
CA LEU A 748 0.93 10.35 -1.11
C LEU A 748 2.11 9.44 -1.50
N PHE A 749 3.10 9.98 -2.22
CA PHE A 749 4.30 9.26 -2.61
C PHE A 749 5.07 8.72 -1.39
N SER A 750 5.27 9.56 -0.36
CA SER A 750 5.97 9.17 0.87
C SER A 750 5.24 8.05 1.63
N LYS A 751 3.91 8.15 1.77
CA LYS A 751 3.08 7.11 2.39
C LYS A 751 3.13 5.80 1.59
N TYR A 752 3.04 5.88 0.25
CA TYR A 752 3.14 4.73 -0.63
C TYR A 752 4.51 4.04 -0.51
N LEU A 753 5.60 4.81 -0.52
CA LEU A 753 6.97 4.30 -0.41
C LEU A 753 7.19 3.57 0.92
N LEU A 754 6.64 4.11 2.02
CA LEU A 754 6.70 3.47 3.33
C LEU A 754 5.89 2.16 3.35
N ALA A 755 4.67 2.16 2.80
CA ALA A 755 3.78 1.01 2.82
C ALA A 755 4.23 -0.13 1.91
N CYS A 756 4.66 0.17 0.68
CA CYS A 756 4.96 -0.85 -0.35
C CYS A 756 6.44 -1.19 -0.48
N HIS A 757 7.35 -0.28 -0.11
CA HIS A 757 8.79 -0.50 -0.21
C HIS A 757 9.51 -0.50 1.16
N GLY A 758 8.82 -0.16 2.25
CA GLY A 758 9.39 -0.12 3.60
C GLY A 758 10.43 0.98 3.81
N VAL A 759 10.41 2.02 2.97
CA VAL A 759 11.45 3.05 2.95
C VAL A 759 10.80 4.41 3.21
N ARG A 760 11.41 5.18 4.11
CA ARG A 760 10.99 6.57 4.34
C ARG A 760 11.58 7.44 3.23
N TYR A 761 10.73 8.27 2.65
CA TYR A 761 11.18 9.31 1.74
C TYR A 761 12.10 10.28 2.50
N LYS A 762 13.29 10.52 1.93
CA LYS A 762 14.20 11.56 2.38
C LYS A 762 14.05 12.68 1.37
N GLY A 763 13.24 13.69 1.70
CA GLY A 763 13.16 14.90 0.88
C GLY A 763 14.54 15.51 0.72
N GLU A 764 14.76 16.22 -0.39
CA GLU A 764 15.93 17.08 -0.48
C GLU A 764 15.83 18.13 0.63
N ASP A 765 16.83 18.18 1.52
CA ASP A 765 16.88 19.18 2.57
C ASP A 765 16.68 20.57 1.93
N LYS A 766 15.60 21.27 2.31
CA LYS A 766 15.35 22.70 2.03
C LYS A 766 16.40 23.62 2.70
N LYS A 767 17.67 23.21 2.70
CA LYS A 767 18.84 23.97 3.17
C LYS A 767 19.83 24.13 2.02
N ARG A 768 19.40 24.84 0.98
CA ARG A 768 20.26 25.50 0.00
C ARG A 768 19.47 26.54 -0.80
N THR A 769 18.97 27.54 -0.08
CA THR A 769 18.70 28.90 -0.59
C THR A 769 19.13 29.88 0.48
#